data_AF-A0AAN8BXI1-F1
#
_entry.id   AF-A0AAN8BXI1-F1
#
_cell.length_a   1.000
_cell.length_b   1.000
_cell.length_c   1.000
_cell.angle_alpha   90.00
_cell.angle_beta   90.00
_cell.angle_gamma   90.00
#
_symmetry.space_group_name_H-M   'P 1'
#
loop_
_entity.id
_entity.type
_entity.pdbx_description
1 polymer ?
#
loop_
_entity_poly.entity_id
_entity_poly.type
_entity_poly.pdbx_seq_one_letter_code
_entity_poly.pdbx_strand_id
1 'polypeptide(L)'
;MKKLRVVPEGVLVKDSKIVILDPTKEGVDGEQVEIINSGIAEKYLVPNAPTSTQISVTGREQVSALLENAVSGNSMGTLIKKPGGCGEQNMISMTLPLIAATYLDKTNQWEAVGFEKRNEALQHIKTGYNTQLTYRNTDGSFAIYPHYPSSSWLTAYVAKVFAMAHNLVAVQRTHICEAIKFLILKAQQPDGLFGEVGQVLMGQMMGGVRGSDSDASMTAFCLIAMQESRTLCAASIGSLPRSIDIAVAYLERRLPSLTNPYAVAMTSYAMANENKMNRGILYKFVSPELNHWPTPKGGIYTLEATAYALLALVKAEAFEDARPVVRWFNEQQKVGGGYGSTQATIMVYQAISEYWSSAKEPEYDLNVDISVQGKAKPEKYIFNRDNHYATRTSKIDEINQNVTVTARGSGEATVKMVSLYYALPKQKESDCQKFNLSVQLIPEKIDEDKKIYKLRIEVLYKDNERNATMSILDIGFLTGFTANTKDLDALSKGHGRTISRYEMNKVLSERGSLILYLDKVSHTRPEEIIFRVHQTMKVGVLQPAAVSVYEYYEHTHCVQFYHPERKGGQLLKLCRGDECTCAEENCSMQKKEKISNDQRTAKACESTQTSKIDFVYKMKLEVFEEELSTDIYTMRVLAVIKEGTSDVGPLNKLRTFLSYPHCRESLDLGVGKTYLIMGTSVDIHRDEEHQTSQYVLGERTWIEYWPTVAECQADEHRPTCLGMEDMVHDFGC
;
A
#
# COMPACT_ATOMS: atom_id res chain seq x y z
N MET A 1 2.19 29.72 25.01
CA MET A 1 0.96 28.91 24.88
C MET A 1 1.30 27.61 24.16
N LYS A 2 1.04 26.45 24.77
CA LYS A 2 1.12 25.15 24.07
C LYS A 2 -0.26 24.83 23.49
N LYS A 3 -0.33 24.45 22.21
CA LYS A 3 -1.59 24.05 21.56
C LYS A 3 -1.97 22.65 22.06
N LEU A 4 -3.16 22.50 22.63
CA LEU A 4 -3.76 21.20 22.96
C LEU A 4 -4.68 20.80 21.81
N ARG A 5 -4.44 19.64 21.21
CA ARG A 5 -5.22 19.12 20.08
C ARG A 5 -6.31 18.20 20.63
N VAL A 6 -7.58 18.61 20.51
CA VAL A 6 -8.75 17.83 20.90
C VAL A 6 -9.31 17.15 19.65
N VAL A 7 -9.60 15.86 19.72
CA VAL A 7 -10.16 15.06 18.62
C VAL A 7 -11.53 14.49 19.02
N PRO A 8 -12.49 14.37 18.07
CA PRO A 8 -13.79 13.75 18.30
C PRO A 8 -13.71 12.28 18.74
N GLU A 9 -14.78 11.80 19.38
CA GLU A 9 -14.96 10.39 19.73
C GLU A 9 -15.13 9.48 18.49
N GLY A 10 -14.80 8.19 18.64
CA GLY A 10 -14.81 7.20 17.56
C GLY A 10 -13.50 7.10 16.79
N VAL A 11 -13.53 6.35 15.68
CA VAL A 11 -12.41 6.16 14.76
C VAL A 11 -12.70 6.98 13.50
N LEU A 12 -11.73 7.78 13.05
CA LEU A 12 -11.81 8.44 11.75
C LEU A 12 -11.80 7.38 10.65
N VAL A 13 -12.93 7.19 10.00
CA VAL A 13 -13.10 6.28 8.86
C VAL A 13 -12.97 7.09 7.57
N LYS A 14 -12.26 6.50 6.60
CA LYS A 14 -12.16 7.01 5.24
C LYS A 14 -12.89 6.04 4.33
N ASP A 15 -14.04 6.43 3.82
CA ASP A 15 -14.75 5.68 2.79
C ASP A 15 -14.45 6.33 1.44
N SER A 16 -14.13 5.52 0.42
CA SER A 16 -13.76 6.04 -0.89
C SER A 16 -14.50 5.38 -2.02
N LYS A 17 -15.02 6.20 -2.94
CA LYS A 17 -15.54 5.78 -4.25
C LYS A 17 -14.62 6.27 -5.34
N ILE A 18 -14.35 5.40 -6.30
CA ILE A 18 -13.46 5.67 -7.44
C ILE A 18 -14.27 5.47 -8.71
N VAL A 19 -14.15 6.41 -9.63
CA VAL A 19 -14.77 6.38 -10.95
C VAL A 19 -13.70 6.74 -11.98
N ILE A 20 -13.62 5.96 -13.04
CA ILE A 20 -12.73 6.21 -14.18
C ILE A 20 -13.53 6.98 -15.23
N LEU A 21 -12.91 7.98 -15.83
CA LEU A 21 -13.48 8.81 -16.88
C LEU A 21 -12.67 8.58 -18.16
N ASP A 22 -13.29 8.03 -19.19
CA ASP A 22 -12.76 7.93 -20.55
C ASP A 22 -13.88 8.30 -21.54
N PRO A 23 -14.06 9.60 -21.85
CA PRO A 23 -15.16 10.05 -22.71
C PRO A 23 -15.14 9.44 -24.10
N THR A 24 -13.98 8.95 -24.56
CA THR A 24 -13.83 8.35 -25.89
C THR A 24 -14.28 6.89 -25.94
N LYS A 25 -14.16 6.15 -24.83
CA LYS A 25 -14.58 4.74 -24.76
C LYS A 25 -15.93 4.56 -24.06
N GLU A 26 -16.18 5.30 -23.00
CA GLU A 26 -17.35 5.13 -22.12
C GLU A 26 -18.39 6.25 -22.26
N GLY A 27 -18.05 7.34 -22.95
CA GLY A 27 -18.96 8.45 -23.22
C GLY A 27 -19.93 8.19 -24.37
N VAL A 28 -21.03 8.94 -24.37
CA VAL A 28 -21.96 9.05 -25.51
C VAL A 28 -21.64 10.36 -26.22
N ASP A 29 -21.37 10.32 -27.52
CA ASP A 29 -20.97 11.49 -28.33
C ASP A 29 -19.75 12.26 -27.78
N GLY A 30 -18.80 11.56 -27.14
CA GLY A 30 -17.57 12.14 -26.59
C GLY A 30 -17.76 12.87 -25.26
N GLU A 31 -18.89 12.67 -24.60
CA GLU A 31 -19.21 13.17 -23.26
C GLU A 31 -19.58 12.03 -22.31
N GLN A 32 -18.93 11.96 -21.15
CA GLN A 32 -19.26 11.01 -20.07
C GLN A 32 -19.80 11.78 -18.87
N VAL A 33 -20.92 11.33 -18.30
CA VAL A 33 -21.57 11.95 -17.14
C VAL A 33 -21.79 10.90 -16.07
N GLU A 34 -21.24 11.14 -14.88
CA GLU A 34 -21.27 10.23 -13.73
C GLU A 34 -21.84 10.93 -12.50
N ILE A 35 -22.67 10.23 -11.71
CA ILE A 35 -23.24 10.74 -10.46
C ILE A 35 -22.72 9.92 -9.29
N ILE A 36 -21.99 10.56 -8.39
CA ILE A 36 -21.32 9.93 -7.26
C ILE A 36 -21.94 10.44 -5.96
N ASN A 37 -22.27 9.51 -5.06
CA ASN A 37 -22.72 9.78 -3.70
C ASN A 37 -22.08 8.77 -2.76
N SER A 38 -21.59 9.17 -1.60
CA SER A 38 -20.99 8.25 -0.63
C SER A 38 -21.98 7.22 -0.07
N GLY A 39 -23.25 7.57 0.15
CA GLY A 39 -24.31 6.63 0.54
C GLY A 39 -24.11 6.00 1.92
N ILE A 40 -23.44 6.70 2.84
CA ILE A 40 -23.12 6.21 4.18
C ILE A 40 -24.36 6.34 5.07
N ALA A 41 -24.82 5.24 5.66
CA ALA A 41 -25.98 5.26 6.54
C ALA A 41 -25.72 6.08 7.82
N GLU A 42 -26.65 6.97 8.18
CA GLU A 42 -26.52 7.90 9.32
C GLU A 42 -26.24 7.20 10.65
N LYS A 43 -26.75 5.97 10.84
CA LYS A 43 -26.47 5.12 12.00
C LYS A 43 -24.99 4.81 12.26
N TYR A 44 -24.11 5.06 11.28
CA TYR A 44 -22.67 4.84 11.41
C TYR A 44 -21.87 6.12 11.69
N LEU A 45 -22.53 7.27 11.69
CA LEU A 45 -21.91 8.56 11.99
C LEU A 45 -21.96 8.81 13.50
N VAL A 46 -20.84 9.22 14.07
CA VAL A 46 -20.79 9.73 15.44
C VAL A 46 -21.54 11.07 15.48
N PRO A 47 -22.54 11.23 16.37
CA PRO A 47 -23.29 12.48 16.48
C PRO A 47 -22.38 13.69 16.75
N ASN A 48 -22.63 14.82 16.08
CA ASN A 48 -21.87 16.08 16.21
C ASN A 48 -20.38 16.01 15.83
N ALA A 49 -19.90 14.90 15.25
CA ALA A 49 -18.55 14.83 14.71
C ALA A 49 -18.46 15.55 13.35
N PRO A 50 -17.34 16.23 13.04
CA PRO A 50 -17.14 16.84 11.74
C PRO A 50 -17.10 15.76 10.65
N THR A 51 -17.86 15.98 9.59
CA THR A 51 -17.77 15.19 8.36
C THR A 51 -17.18 16.05 7.25
N SER A 52 -16.54 15.42 6.27
CA SER A 52 -16.14 16.12 5.06
C SER A 52 -15.99 15.17 3.90
N THR A 53 -16.31 15.63 2.70
CA THR A 53 -16.08 14.91 1.46
C THR A 53 -15.02 15.63 0.65
N GLN A 54 -13.94 14.92 0.33
CA GLN A 54 -12.88 15.39 -0.54
C GLN A 54 -13.00 14.70 -1.90
N ILE A 55 -13.08 15.47 -2.96
CA ILE A 55 -13.11 14.95 -4.32
C ILE A 55 -11.77 15.29 -4.94
N SER A 56 -11.02 14.27 -5.35
CA SER A 56 -9.80 14.44 -6.12
C SER A 56 -10.04 13.95 -7.53
N VAL A 57 -9.84 14.82 -8.51
CA VAL A 57 -9.73 14.44 -9.92
C VAL A 57 -8.27 14.45 -10.27
N THR A 58 -7.73 13.28 -10.52
CA THR A 58 -6.42 13.12 -11.15
C THR A 58 -6.69 12.93 -12.63
N GLY A 59 -5.88 13.54 -13.50
CA GLY A 59 -5.91 13.22 -14.93
C GLY A 59 -5.46 11.77 -15.15
N ARG A 60 -4.50 11.51 -16.05
CA ARG A 60 -3.92 10.17 -16.15
C ARG A 60 -3.44 9.77 -14.75
N GLU A 61 -4.15 8.83 -14.13
CA GLU A 61 -3.90 8.49 -12.75
C GLU A 61 -2.45 8.04 -12.66
N GLN A 62 -1.78 8.43 -11.59
CA GLN A 62 -0.45 7.94 -11.27
C GLN A 62 -0.45 6.42 -10.96
N VAL A 63 -1.44 5.67 -11.43
CA VAL A 63 -1.29 4.25 -11.79
C VAL A 63 -0.11 4.08 -12.76
N SER A 64 0.29 5.14 -13.47
CA SER A 64 1.51 5.20 -14.27
C SER A 64 2.82 5.16 -13.47
N ALA A 65 2.84 5.40 -12.15
CA ALA A 65 4.04 5.13 -11.36
C ALA A 65 4.17 3.66 -10.94
N LEU A 66 3.28 2.76 -11.39
CA LEU A 66 3.41 1.31 -11.17
C LEU A 66 3.11 0.47 -12.43
N LEU A 67 2.33 0.97 -13.40
CA LEU A 67 2.04 0.30 -14.67
C LEU A 67 2.72 0.93 -15.89
N GLU A 68 3.11 2.20 -15.83
CA GLU A 68 3.94 2.89 -16.84
C GLU A 68 5.24 3.40 -16.23
N ASN A 69 5.72 2.75 -15.16
CA ASN A 69 7.11 2.91 -14.78
C ASN A 69 7.95 2.40 -15.93
N ALA A 70 8.44 3.31 -16.75
CA ALA A 70 9.83 3.28 -17.14
C ALA A 70 10.60 2.86 -15.88
N VAL A 71 11.07 1.61 -15.86
CA VAL A 71 11.90 1.01 -14.81
C VAL A 71 12.66 2.07 -14.04
N SER A 72 12.37 2.14 -12.73
CA SER A 72 12.92 3.16 -11.84
C SER A 72 14.40 3.35 -12.09
N GLY A 73 14.84 4.60 -12.24
CA GLY A 73 16.25 4.93 -12.36
C GLY A 73 17.11 4.27 -11.26
N ASN A 74 16.58 4.12 -10.03
CA ASN A 74 17.28 3.42 -8.95
C ASN A 74 17.66 1.98 -9.31
N SER A 75 16.77 1.27 -10.00
CA SER A 75 17.00 -0.09 -10.52
C SER A 75 18.07 -0.09 -11.62
N MET A 76 18.12 0.93 -12.48
CA MET A 76 19.21 1.10 -13.47
C MET A 76 20.56 1.37 -12.81
N GLY A 77 20.56 2.14 -11.71
CA GLY A 77 21.76 2.46 -10.95
C GLY A 77 22.45 1.24 -10.34
N THR A 78 21.77 0.10 -10.18
CA THR A 78 22.38 -1.16 -9.70
C THR A 78 23.14 -1.89 -10.80
N LEU A 79 22.86 -1.61 -12.08
CA LEU A 79 23.51 -2.22 -13.24
C LEU A 79 24.84 -1.54 -13.58
N ILE A 80 25.08 -0.33 -13.05
CA ILE A 80 26.34 0.39 -13.20
C ILE A 80 27.41 -0.32 -12.36
N LYS A 81 28.09 -1.28 -12.99
CA LYS A 81 29.14 -2.09 -12.38
C LYS A 81 30.39 -2.06 -13.26
N LYS A 82 31.55 -2.16 -12.61
CA LYS A 82 32.84 -2.25 -13.30
C LYS A 82 32.94 -3.56 -14.10
N PRO A 83 33.28 -3.53 -15.39
CA PRO A 83 33.48 -4.74 -16.19
C PRO A 83 34.79 -5.45 -15.89
N GLY A 84 34.86 -6.74 -16.24
CA GLY A 84 36.06 -7.56 -16.12
C GLY A 84 35.86 -9.04 -16.51
N GLY A 85 36.92 -9.83 -16.32
CA GLY A 85 36.94 -11.25 -16.71
C GLY A 85 37.51 -11.47 -18.11
N CYS A 86 37.28 -12.65 -18.68
CA CYS A 86 37.70 -13.00 -20.05
C CYS A 86 36.89 -12.23 -21.12
N GLY A 87 37.23 -12.35 -22.40
CA GLY A 87 36.59 -11.58 -23.49
C GLY A 87 35.07 -11.73 -23.55
N GLU A 88 34.53 -12.87 -23.13
CA GLU A 88 33.08 -13.09 -22.99
C GLU A 88 32.52 -12.37 -21.74
N GLN A 89 33.10 -12.60 -20.57
CA GLN A 89 32.67 -12.00 -19.29
C GLN A 89 32.78 -10.47 -19.26
N ASN A 90 33.83 -9.93 -19.89
CA ASN A 90 34.05 -8.50 -20.01
C ASN A 90 32.92 -7.86 -20.83
N MET A 91 32.48 -8.51 -21.91
CA MET A 91 31.35 -8.01 -22.70
C MET A 91 30.02 -8.09 -21.96
N ILE A 92 29.73 -9.18 -21.24
CA ILE A 92 28.54 -9.28 -20.37
C ILE A 92 28.50 -8.09 -19.41
N SER A 93 29.61 -7.86 -18.72
CA SER A 93 29.69 -6.87 -17.64
C SER A 93 29.76 -5.43 -18.16
N MET A 94 30.33 -5.19 -19.34
CA MET A 94 30.36 -3.87 -20.00
C MET A 94 28.98 -3.48 -20.56
N THR A 95 28.19 -4.46 -20.99
CA THR A 95 26.87 -4.17 -21.58
C THR A 95 25.87 -3.64 -20.54
N LEU A 96 26.04 -4.01 -19.26
CA LEU A 96 25.20 -3.52 -18.16
C LEU A 96 25.25 -1.99 -17.96
N PRO A 97 26.42 -1.36 -17.69
CA PRO A 97 26.50 0.10 -17.57
C PRO A 97 26.18 0.82 -18.89
N LEU A 98 26.44 0.20 -20.04
CA LEU A 98 26.08 0.77 -21.35
C LEU A 98 24.57 0.93 -21.51
N ILE A 99 23.81 -0.12 -21.21
CA ILE A 99 22.34 -0.09 -21.36
C ILE A 99 21.72 0.77 -20.26
N ALA A 100 22.22 0.70 -19.04
CA ALA A 100 21.78 1.59 -17.97
C ALA A 100 21.98 3.07 -18.34
N ALA A 101 23.15 3.43 -18.87
CA ALA A 101 23.41 4.80 -19.30
C ALA A 101 22.54 5.21 -20.48
N THR A 102 22.38 4.34 -21.48
CA THR A 102 21.53 4.59 -22.67
C THR A 102 20.07 4.80 -22.27
N TYR A 103 19.56 3.93 -21.39
CA TYR A 103 18.20 4.04 -20.87
C TYR A 103 18.01 5.34 -20.10
N LEU A 104 18.88 5.64 -19.12
CA LEU A 104 18.78 6.83 -18.28
C LEU A 104 18.93 8.14 -19.08
N ASP A 105 19.77 8.15 -20.12
CA ASP A 105 19.89 9.25 -21.09
C ASP A 105 18.60 9.43 -21.90
N LYS A 106 18.00 8.34 -22.39
CA LYS A 106 16.77 8.39 -23.20
C LYS A 106 15.53 8.76 -22.37
N THR A 107 15.45 8.34 -21.11
CA THR A 107 14.30 8.58 -20.22
C THR A 107 14.47 9.79 -19.30
N ASN A 108 15.60 10.51 -19.36
CA ASN A 108 15.93 11.64 -18.48
C ASN A 108 15.84 11.32 -16.96
N GLN A 109 16.23 10.12 -16.55
CA GLN A 109 16.05 9.64 -15.16
C GLN A 109 17.32 9.71 -14.27
N TRP A 110 18.34 10.48 -14.67
CA TRP A 110 19.59 10.58 -13.90
C TRP A 110 19.42 11.19 -12.51
N GLU A 111 18.41 12.02 -12.28
CA GLU A 111 18.14 12.63 -10.97
C GLU A 111 17.88 11.57 -9.90
N ALA A 112 17.12 10.52 -10.24
CA ALA A 112 16.81 9.43 -9.30
C ALA A 112 18.06 8.68 -8.84
N VAL A 113 19.10 8.63 -9.68
CA VAL A 113 20.32 7.83 -9.46
C VAL A 113 21.48 8.67 -8.90
N GLY A 114 21.47 9.97 -9.17
CA GLY A 114 22.57 10.90 -8.95
C GLY A 114 23.37 11.14 -10.24
N PHE A 115 23.48 12.41 -10.65
CA PHE A 115 24.15 12.82 -11.89
C PHE A 115 25.62 12.37 -11.98
N GLU A 116 26.32 12.26 -10.84
CA GLU A 116 27.70 11.76 -10.74
C GLU A 116 27.86 10.34 -11.32
N LYS A 117 26.84 9.48 -11.19
CA LYS A 117 26.89 8.09 -11.68
C LYS A 117 26.92 7.99 -13.20
N ARG A 118 26.52 9.04 -13.92
CA ARG A 118 26.66 9.07 -15.38
C ARG A 118 28.13 9.00 -15.79
N ASN A 119 28.98 9.78 -15.13
CA ASN A 119 30.42 9.77 -15.39
C ASN A 119 31.05 8.41 -15.01
N GLU A 120 30.58 7.81 -13.91
CA GLU A 120 31.01 6.47 -13.50
C GLU A 120 30.65 5.41 -14.58
N ALA A 121 29.42 5.43 -15.09
CA ALA A 121 28.99 4.52 -16.14
C ALA A 121 29.85 4.68 -17.41
N LEU A 122 30.09 5.92 -17.86
CA LEU A 122 30.96 6.20 -19.01
C LEU A 122 32.38 5.68 -18.80
N GLN A 123 32.93 5.82 -17.59
CA GLN A 123 34.26 5.32 -17.26
C GLN A 123 34.33 3.79 -17.25
N HIS A 124 33.29 3.12 -16.76
CA HIS A 124 33.18 1.66 -16.82
C HIS A 124 33.07 1.17 -18.26
N ILE A 125 32.26 1.82 -19.11
CA ILE A 125 32.16 1.50 -20.55
C ILE A 125 33.53 1.66 -21.23
N LYS A 126 34.25 2.76 -20.96
CA LYS A 126 35.60 2.99 -21.50
C LYS A 126 36.61 1.92 -21.06
N THR A 127 36.52 1.50 -19.80
CA THR A 127 37.34 0.43 -19.25
C THR A 127 37.03 -0.91 -19.92
N GLY A 128 35.75 -1.25 -20.06
CA GLY A 128 35.30 -2.46 -20.75
C GLY A 128 35.77 -2.51 -22.20
N TYR A 129 35.67 -1.38 -22.92
CA TYR A 129 36.16 -1.25 -24.29
C TYR A 129 37.67 -1.52 -24.39
N ASN A 130 38.48 -0.86 -23.56
CA ASN A 130 39.94 -1.04 -23.57
C ASN A 130 40.34 -2.47 -23.21
N THR A 131 39.69 -3.06 -22.21
CA THR A 131 39.91 -4.47 -21.84
C THR A 131 39.53 -5.39 -22.99
N GLN A 132 38.43 -5.13 -23.70
CA GLN A 132 37.98 -5.99 -24.80
C GLN A 132 38.98 -6.03 -25.96
N LEU A 133 39.68 -4.92 -26.23
CA LEU A 133 40.70 -4.86 -27.28
C LEU A 133 41.88 -5.82 -27.02
N THR A 134 42.12 -6.24 -25.78
CA THR A 134 43.15 -7.25 -25.47
C THR A 134 42.80 -8.65 -26.00
N TYR A 135 41.52 -8.89 -26.32
CA TYR A 135 41.01 -10.14 -26.89
C TYR A 135 40.74 -10.06 -28.41
N ARG A 136 41.16 -8.96 -29.04
CA ARG A 136 41.03 -8.73 -30.48
C ARG A 136 42.18 -9.38 -31.24
N ASN A 137 41.86 -10.20 -32.24
CA ASN A 137 42.81 -10.81 -33.15
C ASN A 137 43.25 -9.84 -34.27
N THR A 138 44.31 -10.20 -35.00
CA THR A 138 44.90 -9.35 -36.06
C THR A 138 43.98 -9.14 -37.25
N ASP A 139 43.05 -10.06 -37.50
CA ASP A 139 42.03 -9.97 -38.55
C ASP A 139 40.78 -9.17 -38.13
N GLY A 140 40.77 -8.60 -36.93
CA GLY A 140 39.66 -7.80 -36.38
C GLY A 140 38.59 -8.59 -35.66
N SER A 141 38.70 -9.92 -35.60
CA SER A 141 37.78 -10.78 -34.86
C SER A 141 38.08 -10.81 -33.37
N PHE A 142 37.15 -11.33 -32.57
CA PHE A 142 37.29 -11.46 -31.13
C PHE A 142 37.24 -12.92 -30.68
N ALA A 143 38.03 -13.22 -29.66
CA ALA A 143 38.08 -14.53 -29.01
C ALA A 143 37.87 -14.39 -27.49
N ILE A 144 37.69 -15.51 -26.80
CA ILE A 144 37.53 -15.52 -25.34
C ILE A 144 38.85 -15.23 -24.59
N TYR A 145 39.96 -15.71 -25.15
CA TYR A 145 41.32 -15.50 -24.64
C TYR A 145 42.22 -14.98 -25.77
N PRO A 146 43.33 -14.29 -25.45
CA PRO A 146 44.31 -13.91 -26.45
C PRO A 146 44.86 -15.15 -27.17
N HIS A 147 45.05 -15.05 -28.49
CA HIS A 147 45.59 -16.13 -29.34
C HIS A 147 44.71 -17.40 -29.44
N TYR A 148 43.46 -17.35 -29.01
CA TYR A 148 42.49 -18.41 -29.26
C TYR A 148 41.81 -18.23 -30.63
N PRO A 149 41.26 -19.31 -31.22
CA PRO A 149 40.38 -19.22 -32.37
C PRO A 149 39.25 -18.23 -32.10
N SER A 150 38.99 -17.38 -33.09
CA SER A 150 37.92 -16.39 -33.06
C SER A 150 36.55 -17.05 -32.92
N SER A 151 35.56 -16.30 -32.46
CA SER A 151 34.14 -16.70 -32.46
C SER A 151 33.32 -15.73 -33.29
N SER A 152 32.50 -16.24 -34.20
CA SER A 152 31.61 -15.42 -35.03
C SER A 152 30.55 -14.74 -34.17
N TRP A 153 29.92 -15.47 -33.26
CA TRP A 153 28.92 -14.94 -32.34
C TRP A 153 29.50 -13.84 -31.43
N LEU A 154 30.65 -14.09 -30.80
CA LEU A 154 31.29 -13.09 -29.94
C LEU A 154 31.69 -11.86 -30.75
N THR A 155 32.23 -12.04 -31.96
CA THR A 155 32.62 -10.93 -32.84
C THR A 155 31.41 -10.08 -33.24
N ALA A 156 30.27 -10.71 -33.57
CA ALA A 156 29.01 -10.00 -33.84
C ALA A 156 28.49 -9.26 -32.61
N TYR A 157 28.53 -9.88 -31.43
CA TYR A 157 28.11 -9.26 -30.19
C TYR A 157 28.97 -8.04 -29.83
N VAL A 158 30.30 -8.15 -29.97
CA VAL A 158 31.24 -7.04 -29.76
C VAL A 158 30.96 -5.91 -30.73
N ALA A 159 30.77 -6.19 -32.02
CA ALA A 159 30.46 -5.17 -33.02
C ALA A 159 29.16 -4.42 -32.68
N LYS A 160 28.10 -5.17 -32.30
CA LYS A 160 26.81 -4.61 -31.85
C LYS A 160 27.00 -3.66 -30.66
N VAL A 161 27.64 -4.15 -29.59
CA VAL A 161 27.84 -3.38 -28.34
C VAL A 161 28.75 -2.16 -28.58
N PHE A 162 29.77 -2.29 -29.42
CA PHE A 162 30.66 -1.17 -29.77
C PHE A 162 29.96 -0.11 -30.61
N ALA A 163 29.09 -0.51 -31.55
CA ALA A 163 28.26 0.43 -32.31
C ALA A 163 27.33 1.22 -31.39
N MET A 164 26.70 0.56 -30.41
CA MET A 164 25.88 1.22 -29.39
C MET A 164 26.73 2.17 -28.51
N ALA A 165 27.90 1.72 -28.04
CA ALA A 165 28.80 2.49 -27.20
C ALA A 165 29.44 3.70 -27.91
N HIS A 166 29.54 3.69 -29.24
CA HIS A 166 30.10 4.80 -30.04
C HIS A 166 29.36 6.13 -29.81
N ASN A 167 28.07 6.08 -29.45
CA ASN A 167 27.27 7.27 -29.16
C ASN A 167 27.52 7.85 -27.76
N LEU A 168 28.18 7.11 -26.85
CA LEU A 168 28.42 7.52 -25.46
C LEU A 168 29.90 7.75 -25.16
N VAL A 169 30.80 6.95 -25.74
CA VAL A 169 32.25 7.04 -25.52
C VAL A 169 33.02 6.94 -26.84
N ALA A 170 34.28 7.38 -26.84
CA ALA A 170 35.14 7.37 -28.01
C ALA A 170 35.58 5.95 -28.42
N VAL A 171 34.71 5.24 -29.14
CA VAL A 171 34.99 3.94 -29.79
C VAL A 171 35.52 4.19 -31.20
N GLN A 172 36.64 3.56 -31.57
CA GLN A 172 37.21 3.71 -32.92
C GLN A 172 36.37 2.95 -33.96
N ARG A 173 35.99 3.62 -35.04
CA ARG A 173 35.18 3.03 -36.13
C ARG A 173 35.88 1.86 -36.81
N THR A 174 37.20 1.90 -36.94
CA THR A 174 38.03 0.83 -37.52
C THR A 174 37.80 -0.49 -36.81
N HIS A 175 37.80 -0.50 -35.47
CA HIS A 175 37.60 -1.71 -34.67
C HIS A 175 36.23 -2.37 -34.90
N ILE A 176 35.19 -1.56 -35.13
CA ILE A 176 33.84 -2.06 -35.45
C ILE A 176 33.83 -2.62 -36.88
N CYS A 177 34.35 -1.87 -37.84
CA CYS A 177 34.27 -2.23 -39.24
C CYS A 177 35.15 -3.44 -39.60
N GLU A 178 36.29 -3.63 -38.93
CA GLU A 178 37.10 -4.83 -39.13
C GLU A 178 36.41 -6.09 -38.57
N ALA A 179 35.71 -5.99 -37.44
CA ALA A 179 34.88 -7.08 -36.92
C ALA A 179 33.74 -7.44 -37.89
N ILE A 180 33.05 -6.45 -38.45
CA ILE A 180 32.02 -6.67 -39.49
C ILE A 180 32.64 -7.28 -40.76
N LYS A 181 33.81 -6.82 -41.19
CA LYS A 181 34.53 -7.37 -42.34
C LYS A 181 34.89 -8.84 -42.12
N PHE A 182 35.32 -9.22 -40.92
CA PHE A 182 35.56 -10.62 -40.56
C PHE A 182 34.28 -11.46 -40.70
N LEU A 183 33.14 -10.99 -40.18
CA LEU A 183 31.86 -11.72 -40.29
C LEU A 183 31.50 -11.98 -41.76
N ILE A 184 31.60 -10.96 -42.61
CA ILE A 184 31.30 -11.08 -44.05
C ILE A 184 32.22 -12.09 -44.73
N LEU A 185 33.53 -12.01 -44.46
CA LEU A 185 34.53 -12.78 -45.22
C LEU A 185 34.73 -14.21 -44.70
N LYS A 186 34.46 -14.47 -43.42
CA LYS A 186 34.79 -15.73 -42.75
C LYS A 186 33.59 -16.47 -42.20
N ALA A 187 32.52 -15.79 -41.81
CA ALA A 187 31.37 -16.41 -41.15
C ALA A 187 30.13 -16.54 -42.05
N GLN A 188 30.01 -15.71 -43.10
CA GLN A 188 28.88 -15.76 -44.05
C GLN A 188 29.14 -16.75 -45.20
N GLN A 189 28.17 -17.61 -45.47
CA GLN A 189 28.14 -18.49 -46.64
C GLN A 189 27.53 -17.80 -47.87
N PRO A 190 27.78 -18.29 -49.10
CA PRO A 190 27.27 -17.67 -50.33
C PRO A 190 25.74 -17.56 -50.42
N ASP A 191 25.01 -18.41 -49.69
CA ASP A 191 23.56 -18.43 -49.63
C ASP A 191 22.96 -17.45 -48.60
N GLY A 192 23.81 -16.81 -47.79
CA GLY A 192 23.45 -15.81 -46.76
C GLY A 192 23.47 -16.33 -45.33
N LEU A 193 23.63 -17.63 -45.13
CA LEU A 193 23.70 -18.26 -43.81
C LEU A 193 24.97 -17.81 -43.06
N PHE A 194 24.86 -17.47 -41.78
CA PHE A 194 26.01 -17.31 -40.90
C PHE A 194 26.20 -18.55 -40.02
N GLY A 195 27.42 -19.09 -40.04
CA GLY A 195 27.85 -20.18 -39.16
C GLY A 195 28.80 -19.71 -38.08
N GLU A 196 28.86 -20.45 -36.96
CA GLU A 196 29.86 -20.22 -35.94
C GLU A 196 31.23 -20.73 -36.42
N VAL A 197 32.17 -19.83 -36.60
CA VAL A 197 33.59 -20.15 -36.78
C VAL A 197 34.23 -20.02 -35.40
N GLY A 198 34.41 -21.15 -34.70
CA GLY A 198 35.00 -21.18 -33.36
C GLY A 198 34.15 -21.86 -32.29
N GLN A 199 34.48 -21.62 -31.02
CA GLN A 199 33.74 -22.15 -29.87
C GLN A 199 33.42 -21.02 -28.89
N VAL A 200 32.13 -20.88 -28.55
CA VAL A 200 31.67 -20.06 -27.42
C VAL A 200 31.60 -20.95 -26.18
N LEU A 201 32.34 -20.57 -25.12
CA LEU A 201 32.46 -21.37 -23.89
C LEU A 201 31.36 -21.00 -22.87
N MET A 202 30.98 -19.72 -22.76
CA MET A 202 29.80 -19.31 -21.99
C MET A 202 28.52 -19.40 -22.83
N GLY A 203 27.99 -20.62 -22.99
CA GLY A 203 26.73 -20.84 -23.70
C GLY A 203 25.54 -20.03 -23.17
N GLN A 204 25.58 -19.61 -21.89
CA GLN A 204 24.58 -18.71 -21.27
C GLN A 204 24.52 -17.32 -21.94
N MET A 205 25.60 -16.88 -22.58
CA MET A 205 25.62 -15.60 -23.30
C MET A 205 24.92 -15.63 -24.64
N MET A 206 24.79 -16.82 -25.25
CA MET A 206 24.11 -16.97 -26.53
C MET A 206 22.58 -17.00 -26.38
N GLY A 207 22.05 -17.00 -25.15
CA GLY A 207 20.62 -17.06 -24.91
C GLY A 207 19.96 -18.23 -25.66
N GLY A 208 18.85 -17.95 -26.33
CA GLY A 208 18.12 -18.92 -27.15
C GLY A 208 18.73 -19.22 -28.53
N VAL A 209 19.87 -18.62 -28.92
CA VAL A 209 20.45 -18.73 -30.28
C VAL A 209 20.85 -20.15 -30.65
N ARG A 210 21.30 -20.97 -29.68
CA ARG A 210 21.57 -22.42 -29.87
C ARG A 210 20.30 -23.30 -29.80
N GLY A 211 19.12 -22.70 -29.96
CA GLY A 211 17.83 -23.38 -29.97
C GLY A 211 17.63 -24.29 -31.18
N SER A 212 16.42 -24.87 -31.28
CA SER A 212 15.94 -25.32 -32.59
C SER A 212 15.91 -24.12 -33.54
N ASP A 213 16.16 -24.35 -34.84
CA ASP A 213 16.33 -23.28 -35.83
C ASP A 213 17.52 -22.33 -35.55
N SER A 214 18.65 -22.89 -35.07
CA SER A 214 19.87 -22.12 -34.76
C SER A 214 20.52 -21.48 -35.98
N ASP A 215 20.31 -22.07 -37.16
CA ASP A 215 20.72 -21.52 -38.46
C ASP A 215 20.12 -20.12 -38.70
N ALA A 216 18.82 -20.00 -38.47
CA ALA A 216 18.11 -18.73 -38.58
C ALA A 216 18.48 -17.76 -37.45
N SER A 217 18.54 -18.24 -36.21
CA SER A 217 18.86 -17.39 -35.05
C SER A 217 20.27 -16.81 -35.14
N MET A 218 21.28 -17.60 -35.54
CA MET A 218 22.65 -17.11 -35.71
C MET A 218 22.73 -16.09 -36.85
N THR A 219 22.08 -16.37 -37.98
CA THR A 219 22.02 -15.46 -39.13
C THR A 219 21.35 -14.15 -38.77
N ALA A 220 20.20 -14.20 -38.08
CA ALA A 220 19.51 -13.01 -37.61
C ALA A 220 20.36 -12.19 -36.63
N PHE A 221 21.05 -12.84 -35.69
CA PHE A 221 21.93 -12.16 -34.74
C PHE A 221 23.09 -11.42 -35.42
N CYS A 222 23.80 -12.09 -36.34
CA CYS A 222 24.87 -11.46 -37.13
C CYS A 222 24.33 -10.32 -38.00
N LEU A 223 23.17 -10.52 -38.64
CA LEU A 223 22.51 -9.49 -39.44
C LEU A 223 22.16 -8.25 -38.60
N ILE A 224 21.59 -8.42 -37.40
CA ILE A 224 21.29 -7.31 -36.48
C ILE A 224 22.56 -6.52 -36.15
N ALA A 225 23.68 -7.19 -35.84
CA ALA A 225 24.94 -6.51 -35.57
C ALA A 225 25.44 -5.69 -36.77
N MET A 226 25.27 -6.22 -37.99
CA MET A 226 25.62 -5.53 -39.23
C MET A 226 24.70 -4.34 -39.52
N GLN A 227 23.40 -4.47 -39.23
CA GLN A 227 22.40 -3.41 -39.38
C GLN A 227 22.66 -2.26 -38.40
N GLU A 228 22.91 -2.55 -37.13
CA GLU A 228 23.23 -1.54 -36.11
C GLU A 228 24.58 -0.83 -36.41
N SER A 229 25.50 -1.48 -37.12
CA SER A 229 26.79 -0.90 -37.53
C SER A 229 26.76 -0.24 -38.93
N ARG A 230 25.63 -0.28 -39.64
CA ARG A 230 25.51 0.14 -41.05
C ARG A 230 25.95 1.59 -41.26
N THR A 231 25.46 2.51 -40.42
CA THR A 231 25.77 3.94 -40.52
C THR A 231 27.25 4.27 -40.28
N LEU A 232 27.95 3.41 -39.52
CA LEU A 232 29.36 3.59 -39.19
C LEU A 232 30.29 2.99 -40.24
N CYS A 233 29.91 1.87 -40.86
CA CYS A 233 30.80 1.04 -41.67
C CYS A 233 30.48 1.01 -43.18
N ALA A 234 29.32 1.51 -43.62
CA ALA A 234 28.94 1.48 -45.04
C ALA A 234 29.96 2.16 -45.97
N ALA A 235 30.60 3.25 -45.51
CA ALA A 235 31.62 3.95 -46.28
C ALA A 235 32.96 3.19 -46.37
N SER A 236 33.29 2.39 -45.36
CA SER A 236 34.56 1.65 -45.28
C SER A 236 34.48 0.25 -45.89
N ILE A 237 33.29 -0.35 -45.91
CA ILE A 237 33.06 -1.73 -46.38
C ILE A 237 32.03 -1.71 -47.52
N GLY A 238 32.51 -1.59 -48.77
CA GLY A 238 31.63 -1.58 -49.95
C GLY A 238 30.77 -2.85 -50.13
N SER A 239 31.18 -3.98 -49.56
CA SER A 239 30.42 -5.24 -49.60
C SER A 239 29.32 -5.37 -48.53
N LEU A 240 29.25 -4.43 -47.57
CA LEU A 240 28.31 -4.51 -46.44
C LEU A 240 26.84 -4.52 -46.88
N PRO A 241 26.36 -3.61 -47.76
CA PRO A 241 24.96 -3.63 -48.20
C PRO A 241 24.58 -4.95 -48.87
N ARG A 242 25.42 -5.43 -49.79
CA ARG A 242 25.20 -6.71 -50.49
C ARG A 242 25.15 -7.89 -49.50
N SER A 243 26.03 -7.91 -48.50
CA SER A 243 26.05 -8.99 -47.51
C SER A 243 24.78 -9.00 -46.65
N ILE A 244 24.25 -7.82 -46.29
CA ILE A 244 22.95 -7.70 -45.62
C ILE A 244 21.83 -8.23 -46.51
N ASP A 245 21.78 -7.83 -47.78
CA ASP A 245 20.72 -8.26 -48.71
C ASP A 245 20.64 -9.79 -48.86
N ILE A 246 21.79 -10.47 -48.94
CA ILE A 246 21.84 -11.93 -49.07
C ILE A 246 21.39 -12.61 -47.76
N ALA A 247 21.79 -12.08 -46.59
CA ALA A 247 21.33 -12.61 -45.30
C ALA A 247 19.82 -12.42 -45.09
N VAL A 248 19.28 -11.28 -45.50
CA VAL A 248 17.84 -11.00 -45.52
C VAL A 248 17.12 -11.99 -46.44
N ALA A 249 17.61 -12.21 -47.66
CA ALA A 249 17.01 -13.17 -48.59
C ALA A 249 17.05 -14.62 -48.06
N TYR A 250 18.09 -15.00 -47.32
CA TYR A 250 18.14 -16.28 -46.63
C TYR A 250 17.04 -16.40 -45.57
N LEU A 251 16.97 -15.42 -44.65
CA LEU A 251 15.99 -15.42 -43.57
C LEU A 251 14.55 -15.34 -44.09
N GLU A 252 14.31 -14.63 -45.19
CA GLU A 252 12.98 -14.45 -45.80
C GLU A 252 12.43 -15.79 -46.30
N ARG A 253 13.29 -16.63 -46.89
CA ARG A 253 12.93 -17.99 -47.31
C ARG A 253 12.77 -18.94 -46.12
N ARG A 254 13.57 -18.77 -45.07
CA ARG A 254 13.57 -19.66 -43.90
C ARG A 254 12.41 -19.37 -42.93
N LEU A 255 12.00 -18.10 -42.81
CA LEU A 255 11.02 -17.60 -41.83
C LEU A 255 9.70 -18.41 -41.75
N PRO A 256 9.04 -18.80 -42.85
CA PRO A 256 7.77 -19.55 -42.78
C PRO A 256 7.90 -20.96 -42.20
N SER A 257 9.11 -21.53 -42.24
CA SER A 257 9.41 -22.89 -41.76
C SER A 257 9.96 -22.93 -40.34
N LEU A 258 10.08 -21.77 -39.68
CA LEU A 258 10.56 -21.70 -38.30
C LEU A 258 9.51 -22.25 -37.33
N THR A 259 9.99 -23.00 -36.35
CA THR A 259 9.17 -23.64 -35.31
C THR A 259 9.46 -23.07 -33.92
N ASN A 260 10.65 -22.50 -33.72
CA ASN A 260 11.06 -21.91 -32.46
C ASN A 260 10.59 -20.44 -32.33
N PRO A 261 9.73 -20.10 -31.34
CA PRO A 261 9.28 -18.72 -31.10
C PRO A 261 10.41 -17.72 -30.94
N TYR A 262 11.53 -18.14 -30.32
CA TYR A 262 12.72 -17.31 -30.15
C TYR A 262 13.36 -16.92 -31.49
N ALA A 263 13.54 -17.92 -32.37
CA ALA A 263 14.12 -17.71 -33.69
C ALA A 263 13.20 -16.81 -34.55
N VAL A 264 11.88 -17.00 -34.43
CA VAL A 264 10.88 -16.17 -35.12
C VAL A 264 10.94 -14.73 -34.66
N ALA A 265 10.98 -14.47 -33.35
CA ALA A 265 11.02 -13.11 -32.80
C ALA A 265 12.29 -12.37 -33.22
N MET A 266 13.46 -13.01 -33.08
CA MET A 266 14.75 -12.44 -33.49
C MET A 266 14.82 -12.17 -34.99
N THR A 267 14.37 -13.12 -35.81
CA THR A 267 14.30 -12.95 -37.27
C THR A 267 13.33 -11.82 -37.64
N SER A 268 12.19 -11.72 -36.96
CA SER A 268 11.22 -10.64 -37.20
C SER A 268 11.81 -9.27 -36.91
N TYR A 269 12.62 -9.12 -35.85
CA TYR A 269 13.34 -7.87 -35.59
C TYR A 269 14.36 -7.54 -36.68
N ALA A 270 15.17 -8.53 -37.09
CA ALA A 270 16.14 -8.34 -38.18
C ALA A 270 15.44 -7.93 -39.49
N MET A 271 14.26 -8.48 -39.78
CA MET A 271 13.43 -8.09 -40.92
C MET A 271 12.77 -6.73 -40.78
N ALA A 272 12.37 -6.35 -39.56
CA ALA A 272 11.78 -5.03 -39.28
C ALA A 272 12.76 -3.90 -39.62
N ASN A 273 14.06 -4.10 -39.36
CA ASN A 273 15.10 -3.14 -39.73
C ASN A 273 15.23 -2.88 -41.24
N GLU A 274 14.70 -3.76 -42.10
CA GLU A 274 14.62 -3.55 -43.56
C GLU A 274 13.18 -3.35 -44.06
N ASN A 275 12.24 -3.03 -43.18
CA ASN A 275 10.80 -2.88 -43.49
C ASN A 275 10.17 -4.12 -44.15
N LYS A 276 10.70 -5.33 -43.84
CA LYS A 276 10.23 -6.63 -44.37
C LYS A 276 9.59 -7.53 -43.33
N MET A 277 9.21 -6.98 -42.18
CA MET A 277 8.62 -7.75 -41.10
C MET A 277 7.25 -8.32 -41.49
N ASN A 278 7.06 -9.63 -41.30
CA ASN A 278 5.76 -10.27 -41.44
C ASN A 278 5.07 -10.42 -40.08
N ARG A 279 4.12 -9.54 -39.79
CA ARG A 279 3.35 -9.54 -38.52
C ARG A 279 2.59 -10.85 -38.31
N GLY A 280 1.99 -11.43 -39.35
CA GLY A 280 1.24 -12.68 -39.22
C GLY A 280 2.08 -13.86 -38.72
N ILE A 281 3.34 -13.97 -39.18
CA ILE A 281 4.25 -15.04 -38.72
C ILE A 281 4.66 -14.82 -37.27
N LEU A 282 4.96 -13.59 -36.86
CA LEU A 282 5.29 -13.28 -35.47
C LEU A 282 4.11 -13.63 -34.54
N TYR A 283 2.88 -13.27 -34.91
CA TYR A 283 1.70 -13.41 -34.07
C TYR A 283 1.19 -14.85 -33.99
N LYS A 284 1.66 -15.75 -34.87
CA LYS A 284 1.41 -17.19 -34.73
C LYS A 284 1.93 -17.75 -33.40
N PHE A 285 2.92 -17.10 -32.79
CA PHE A 285 3.59 -17.56 -31.57
C PHE A 285 3.37 -16.63 -30.37
N VAL A 286 2.45 -15.67 -30.47
CA VAL A 286 2.12 -14.76 -29.36
C VAL A 286 1.24 -15.47 -28.32
N SER A 287 1.32 -15.03 -27.06
CA SER A 287 0.42 -15.47 -25.99
C SER A 287 -1.04 -15.10 -26.28
N PRO A 288 -2.02 -15.81 -25.67
CA PRO A 288 -3.44 -15.47 -25.80
C PRO A 288 -3.76 -14.03 -25.36
N GLU A 289 -3.04 -13.49 -24.37
CA GLU A 289 -3.21 -12.10 -23.92
C GLU A 289 -2.50 -11.06 -24.81
N LEU A 290 -1.89 -11.48 -25.92
CA LEU A 290 -1.18 -10.63 -26.89
C LEU A 290 -0.04 -9.79 -26.29
N ASN A 291 0.60 -10.28 -25.23
CA ASN A 291 1.57 -9.51 -24.44
C ASN A 291 2.97 -10.13 -24.33
N HIS A 292 3.18 -11.40 -24.68
CA HIS A 292 4.51 -12.02 -24.68
C HIS A 292 4.64 -13.20 -25.67
N TRP A 293 5.87 -13.63 -25.94
CA TRP A 293 6.19 -14.75 -26.84
C TRP A 293 6.79 -15.95 -26.08
N PRO A 294 5.95 -16.89 -25.62
CA PRO A 294 6.39 -18.01 -24.80
C PRO A 294 7.35 -18.94 -25.54
N THR A 295 8.40 -19.41 -24.85
CA THR A 295 9.37 -20.37 -25.39
C THR A 295 9.37 -21.68 -24.59
N PRO A 296 9.53 -22.86 -25.23
CA PRO A 296 9.51 -24.14 -24.53
C PRO A 296 10.65 -24.34 -23.52
N LYS A 297 11.73 -23.57 -23.63
CA LYS A 297 12.95 -23.70 -22.81
C LYS A 297 12.89 -22.93 -21.48
N GLY A 298 11.78 -22.24 -21.18
CA GLY A 298 11.52 -21.60 -19.88
C GLY A 298 11.42 -20.07 -19.91
N GLY A 299 11.21 -19.47 -18.73
CA GLY A 299 10.89 -18.04 -18.58
C GLY A 299 11.99 -17.08 -19.04
N ILE A 300 13.27 -17.42 -18.89
CA ILE A 300 14.40 -16.54 -19.28
C ILE A 300 14.45 -16.34 -20.80
N TYR A 301 14.28 -17.40 -21.59
CA TYR A 301 14.28 -17.32 -23.05
C TYR A 301 12.99 -16.68 -23.59
N THR A 302 11.89 -16.78 -22.83
CA THR A 302 10.63 -16.09 -23.10
C THR A 302 10.80 -14.58 -22.98
N LEU A 303 11.52 -14.10 -21.96
CA LEU A 303 11.86 -12.68 -21.80
C LEU A 303 12.70 -12.16 -22.99
N GLU A 304 13.72 -12.90 -23.38
CA GLU A 304 14.55 -12.54 -24.53
C GLU A 304 13.76 -12.54 -25.85
N ALA A 305 12.97 -13.59 -26.13
CA ALA A 305 12.14 -13.66 -27.33
C ALA A 305 11.15 -12.49 -27.39
N THR A 306 10.48 -12.21 -26.26
CA THR A 306 9.54 -11.10 -26.14
C THR A 306 10.24 -9.76 -26.35
N ALA A 307 11.50 -9.60 -25.93
CA ALA A 307 12.25 -8.36 -26.11
C ALA A 307 12.59 -8.11 -27.59
N TYR A 308 12.97 -9.17 -28.33
CA TYR A 308 13.13 -9.08 -29.78
C TYR A 308 11.80 -8.76 -30.47
N ALA A 309 10.70 -9.37 -30.04
CA ALA A 309 9.38 -9.06 -30.59
C ALA A 309 8.99 -7.59 -30.34
N LEU A 310 9.22 -7.06 -29.13
CA LEU A 310 8.99 -5.65 -28.81
C LEU A 310 9.84 -4.73 -29.69
N LEU A 311 11.13 -5.03 -29.87
CA LEU A 311 12.00 -4.27 -30.78
C LEU A 311 11.47 -4.30 -32.22
N ALA A 312 10.98 -5.44 -32.69
CA ALA A 312 10.37 -5.57 -34.02
C ALA A 312 9.12 -4.70 -34.16
N LEU A 313 8.22 -4.72 -33.17
CA LEU A 313 6.99 -3.91 -33.15
C LEU A 313 7.30 -2.41 -33.12
N VAL A 314 8.27 -1.99 -32.30
CA VAL A 314 8.72 -0.60 -32.23
C VAL A 314 9.31 -0.13 -33.55
N LYS A 315 10.13 -0.97 -34.22
CA LYS A 315 10.68 -0.64 -35.54
C LYS A 315 9.62 -0.60 -36.64
N ALA A 316 8.56 -1.38 -36.52
CA ALA A 316 7.41 -1.34 -37.41
C ALA A 316 6.39 -0.24 -37.06
N GLU A 317 6.69 0.64 -36.09
CA GLU A 317 5.80 1.70 -35.57
C GLU A 317 4.43 1.18 -35.07
N ALA A 318 4.35 -0.09 -34.68
CA ALA A 318 3.15 -0.74 -34.16
C ALA A 318 3.00 -0.52 -32.64
N PHE A 319 2.92 0.74 -32.20
CA PHE A 319 2.97 1.10 -30.78
C PHE A 319 1.79 0.60 -29.94
N GLU A 320 0.59 0.48 -30.52
CA GLU A 320 -0.58 -0.07 -29.81
C GLU A 320 -0.36 -1.53 -29.42
N ASP A 321 0.29 -2.32 -30.28
CA ASP A 321 0.60 -3.72 -30.01
C ASP A 321 1.83 -3.86 -29.09
N ALA A 322 2.71 -2.86 -29.07
CA ALA A 322 3.87 -2.82 -28.19
C ALA A 322 3.51 -2.49 -26.73
N ARG A 323 2.43 -1.73 -26.50
CA ARG A 323 2.00 -1.28 -25.15
C ARG A 323 1.76 -2.44 -24.17
N PRO A 324 0.94 -3.47 -24.49
CA PRO A 324 0.75 -4.63 -23.61
C PRO A 324 2.05 -5.35 -23.27
N VAL A 325 2.97 -5.42 -24.24
CA VAL A 325 4.27 -6.10 -24.08
C VAL A 325 5.17 -5.35 -23.08
N VAL A 326 5.19 -4.03 -23.14
CA VAL A 326 5.93 -3.19 -22.17
C VAL A 326 5.35 -3.34 -20.76
N ARG A 327 4.01 -3.36 -20.63
CA ARG A 327 3.34 -3.60 -19.34
C ARG A 327 3.71 -4.96 -18.77
N TRP A 328 3.71 -6.00 -19.60
CA TRP A 328 4.11 -7.34 -19.18
C TRP A 328 5.55 -7.37 -18.66
N PHE A 329 6.51 -6.67 -19.28
CA PHE A 329 7.88 -6.62 -18.74
C PHE A 329 7.97 -6.01 -17.35
N ASN A 330 7.17 -4.99 -17.04
CA ASN A 330 7.16 -4.39 -15.70
C ASN A 330 6.75 -5.41 -14.62
N GLU A 331 5.87 -6.34 -14.95
CA GLU A 331 5.46 -7.43 -14.05
C GLU A 331 6.55 -8.50 -13.86
N GLN A 332 7.50 -8.63 -14.79
CA GLN A 332 8.55 -9.65 -14.76
C GLN A 332 9.84 -9.20 -14.06
N GLN A 333 9.92 -7.95 -13.62
CA GLN A 333 11.13 -7.39 -13.02
C GLN A 333 11.41 -7.97 -11.62
N LYS A 334 12.62 -8.49 -11.38
CA LYS A 334 13.03 -9.02 -10.07
C LYS A 334 13.59 -7.94 -9.15
N VAL A 335 13.62 -8.23 -7.84
CA VAL A 335 14.26 -7.40 -6.81
C VAL A 335 15.69 -7.02 -7.23
N GLY A 336 15.99 -5.72 -7.24
CA GLY A 336 17.28 -5.18 -7.70
C GLY A 336 17.35 -4.81 -9.18
N GLY A 337 16.24 -4.92 -9.92
CA GLY A 337 16.14 -4.45 -11.30
C GLY A 337 16.65 -5.43 -12.37
N GLY A 338 16.81 -6.70 -12.04
CA GLY A 338 17.25 -7.72 -13.02
C GLY A 338 16.10 -8.58 -13.55
N TYR A 339 16.31 -9.24 -14.68
CA TYR A 339 15.36 -10.17 -15.29
C TYR A 339 15.81 -11.65 -15.19
N GLY A 340 16.64 -11.95 -14.18
CA GLY A 340 17.10 -13.31 -13.87
C GLY A 340 18.31 -13.81 -14.67
N SER A 341 18.60 -13.26 -15.84
CA SER A 341 19.87 -13.48 -16.57
C SER A 341 20.41 -12.17 -17.13
N THR A 342 21.72 -12.09 -17.36
CA THR A 342 22.32 -10.87 -17.93
C THR A 342 21.82 -10.60 -19.35
N GLN A 343 21.70 -11.63 -20.20
CA GLN A 343 21.18 -11.48 -21.58
C GLN A 343 19.72 -11.01 -21.59
N ALA A 344 18.83 -11.65 -20.82
CA ALA A 344 17.44 -11.20 -20.71
C ALA A 344 17.36 -9.76 -20.20
N THR A 345 18.15 -9.43 -19.18
CA THR A 345 18.18 -8.07 -18.61
C THR A 345 18.60 -7.04 -19.65
N ILE A 346 19.66 -7.34 -20.41
CA ILE A 346 20.18 -6.50 -21.50
C ILE A 346 19.11 -6.30 -22.58
N MET A 347 18.53 -7.38 -23.09
CA MET A 347 17.59 -7.32 -24.20
C MET A 347 16.29 -6.60 -23.82
N VAL A 348 15.74 -6.89 -22.64
CA VAL A 348 14.51 -6.25 -22.15
C VAL A 348 14.72 -4.75 -21.99
N TYR A 349 15.81 -4.31 -21.37
CA TYR A 349 16.07 -2.88 -21.21
C TYR A 349 16.38 -2.18 -22.53
N GLN A 350 17.07 -2.83 -23.47
CA GLN A 350 17.24 -2.30 -24.81
C GLN A 350 15.86 -2.07 -25.47
N ALA A 351 14.97 -3.06 -25.42
CA ALA A 351 13.65 -3.00 -26.04
C ALA A 351 12.76 -1.92 -25.42
N ILE A 352 12.71 -1.84 -24.09
CA ILE A 352 11.95 -0.83 -23.36
C ILE A 352 12.52 0.59 -23.64
N SER A 353 13.85 0.74 -23.67
CA SER A 353 14.49 2.04 -24.00
C SER A 353 14.08 2.52 -25.40
N GLU A 354 14.09 1.63 -26.38
CA GLU A 354 13.71 1.96 -27.76
C GLU A 354 12.23 2.30 -27.87
N TYR A 355 11.36 1.59 -27.14
CA TYR A 355 9.93 1.92 -27.05
C TYR A 355 9.73 3.34 -26.51
N TRP A 356 10.28 3.66 -25.34
CA TRP A 356 10.11 5.00 -24.73
C TRP A 356 10.71 6.13 -25.57
N SER A 357 11.79 5.85 -26.31
CA SER A 357 12.42 6.82 -27.18
C SER A 357 11.66 7.08 -28.48
N SER A 358 10.79 6.16 -28.91
CA SER A 358 10.13 6.19 -30.22
C SER A 358 8.61 6.38 -30.13
N ALA A 359 7.99 5.90 -29.06
CA ALA A 359 6.56 6.03 -28.82
C ALA A 359 6.21 7.50 -28.56
N LYS A 360 5.39 8.08 -29.43
CA LYS A 360 4.78 9.39 -29.18
C LYS A 360 3.67 9.21 -28.16
N GLU A 361 3.70 10.00 -27.07
CA GLU A 361 2.57 10.03 -26.15
C GLU A 361 1.31 10.48 -26.90
N PRO A 362 0.17 9.80 -26.73
CA PRO A 362 -1.09 10.24 -27.33
C PRO A 362 -1.46 11.63 -26.82
N GLU A 363 -2.11 12.44 -27.68
CA GLU A 363 -2.62 13.76 -27.26
C GLU A 363 -3.57 13.59 -26.06
N TYR A 364 -3.35 14.41 -25.04
CA TYR A 364 -4.12 14.40 -23.81
C TYR A 364 -4.75 15.79 -23.66
N ASP A 365 -6.06 15.87 -23.83
CA ASP A 365 -6.89 17.08 -23.69
C ASP A 365 -8.26 16.67 -23.12
N LEU A 366 -8.37 16.71 -21.80
CA LEU A 366 -9.53 16.27 -21.06
C LEU A 366 -10.06 17.39 -20.17
N ASN A 367 -11.33 17.74 -20.38
CA ASN A 367 -12.06 18.71 -19.59
C ASN A 367 -13.01 17.99 -18.63
N VAL A 368 -12.90 18.27 -17.33
CA VAL A 368 -13.73 17.68 -16.28
C VAL A 368 -14.43 18.78 -15.49
N ASP A 369 -15.76 18.77 -15.51
CA ASP A 369 -16.62 19.69 -14.77
C ASP A 369 -17.25 18.95 -13.58
N ILE A 370 -17.09 19.47 -12.36
CA ILE A 370 -17.70 18.95 -11.13
C ILE A 370 -18.81 19.88 -10.67
N SER A 371 -20.02 19.33 -10.54
CA SER A 371 -21.19 20.02 -10.01
C SER A 371 -21.65 19.37 -8.71
N VAL A 372 -21.82 20.19 -7.67
CA VAL A 372 -22.30 19.76 -6.35
C VAL A 372 -23.64 20.45 -6.08
N GLN A 373 -24.64 19.68 -5.63
CA GLN A 373 -25.94 20.25 -5.24
C GLN A 373 -25.75 21.29 -4.12
N GLY A 374 -26.10 22.55 -4.38
CA GLY A 374 -25.95 23.67 -3.43
C GLY A 374 -24.83 24.67 -3.74
N LYS A 375 -23.87 24.35 -4.64
CA LYS A 375 -22.91 25.33 -5.17
C LYS A 375 -23.47 26.01 -6.43
N ALA A 376 -23.33 27.33 -6.52
CA ALA A 376 -23.88 28.12 -7.63
C ALA A 376 -23.12 28.00 -8.96
N LYS A 377 -21.87 27.52 -8.95
CA LYS A 377 -21.05 27.33 -10.17
C LYS A 377 -20.30 25.99 -10.13
N PRO A 378 -20.24 25.26 -11.26
CA PRO A 378 -19.43 24.05 -11.36
C PRO A 378 -17.93 24.40 -11.36
N GLU A 379 -17.13 23.53 -10.76
CA GLU A 379 -15.67 23.61 -10.77
C GLU A 379 -15.15 22.94 -12.04
N LYS A 380 -14.35 23.66 -12.83
CA LYS A 380 -13.85 23.17 -14.12
C LYS A 380 -12.37 22.88 -14.05
N TYR A 381 -11.97 21.69 -14.49
CA TYR A 381 -10.58 21.25 -14.53
C TYR A 381 -10.20 20.87 -15.95
N ILE A 382 -9.09 21.42 -16.42
CA ILE A 382 -8.53 21.15 -17.75
C ILE A 382 -7.22 20.39 -17.55
N PHE A 383 -7.17 19.19 -18.12
CA PHE A 383 -6.01 18.34 -18.13
C PHE A 383 -5.42 18.27 -19.54
N ASN A 384 -4.18 18.72 -19.68
CA ASN A 384 -3.41 18.71 -20.90
C ASN A 384 -2.07 17.99 -20.68
N ARG A 385 -1.24 17.86 -21.72
CA ARG A 385 0.07 17.18 -21.63
C ARG A 385 1.04 17.73 -20.57
N ASP A 386 0.87 18.97 -20.12
CA ASP A 386 1.77 19.57 -19.13
C ASP A 386 1.29 19.33 -17.69
N ASN A 387 0.01 18.97 -17.51
CA ASN A 387 -0.62 18.86 -16.20
C ASN A 387 -1.52 17.62 -16.03
N HIS A 388 -1.47 16.65 -16.94
CA HIS A 388 -2.28 15.42 -16.90
C HIS A 388 -1.98 14.55 -15.69
N TYR A 389 -0.81 14.72 -15.05
CA TYR A 389 -0.48 14.08 -13.77
C TYR A 389 -0.94 14.86 -12.53
N ALA A 390 -1.46 16.07 -12.70
CA ALA A 390 -1.89 16.87 -11.56
C ALA A 390 -3.17 16.28 -10.94
N THR A 391 -3.22 16.27 -9.61
CA THR A 391 -4.46 16.03 -8.88
C THR A 391 -5.09 17.37 -8.52
N ARG A 392 -6.34 17.57 -8.91
CA ARG A 392 -7.17 18.70 -8.52
C ARG A 392 -8.09 18.24 -7.40
N THR A 393 -8.13 18.98 -6.30
CA THR A 393 -8.93 18.63 -5.13
C THR A 393 -10.01 19.67 -4.88
N SER A 394 -11.18 19.18 -4.52
CA SER A 394 -12.31 19.96 -4.03
C SER A 394 -12.73 19.42 -2.67
N LYS A 395 -13.16 20.30 -1.77
CA LYS A 395 -13.64 19.93 -0.44
C LYS A 395 -15.08 20.40 -0.27
N ILE A 396 -15.89 19.54 0.33
CA ILE A 396 -17.26 19.78 0.77
C ILE A 396 -17.29 19.44 2.26
N ASP A 397 -17.87 20.32 3.08
CA ASP A 397 -17.94 20.13 4.55
C ASP A 397 -19.15 19.27 4.98
N GLU A 398 -19.75 18.54 4.03
CA GLU A 398 -20.89 17.63 4.23
C GLU A 398 -20.60 16.26 3.60
N ILE A 399 -21.44 15.28 3.96
CA ILE A 399 -21.37 13.88 3.50
C ILE A 399 -22.71 13.48 2.85
N ASN A 400 -22.71 12.47 1.99
CA ASN A 400 -23.91 11.95 1.29
C ASN A 400 -24.59 12.92 0.32
N GLN A 401 -23.90 13.97 -0.14
CA GLN A 401 -24.39 14.82 -1.22
C GLN A 401 -24.14 14.18 -2.59
N ASN A 402 -25.07 14.40 -3.53
CA ASN A 402 -24.89 14.00 -4.93
C ASN A 402 -23.91 14.93 -5.63
N VAL A 403 -22.88 14.35 -6.24
CA VAL A 403 -21.86 15.04 -7.04
C VAL A 403 -21.95 14.54 -8.47
N THR A 404 -22.23 15.45 -9.41
CA THR A 404 -22.24 15.14 -10.84
C THR A 404 -20.90 15.51 -11.45
N VAL A 405 -20.28 14.57 -12.16
CA VAL A 405 -19.00 14.77 -12.85
C VAL A 405 -19.23 14.59 -14.34
N THR A 406 -18.82 15.58 -15.13
CA THR A 406 -18.97 15.58 -16.58
C THR A 406 -17.59 15.69 -17.22
N ALA A 407 -17.23 14.75 -18.08
CA ALA A 407 -15.94 14.67 -18.74
C ALA A 407 -16.10 14.76 -20.27
N ARG A 408 -15.26 15.57 -20.92
CA ARG A 408 -15.26 15.81 -22.37
C ARG A 408 -13.85 15.87 -22.92
N GLY A 409 -13.61 15.28 -24.09
CA GLY A 409 -12.31 15.33 -24.78
C GLY A 409 -11.61 13.98 -24.86
N SER A 410 -10.30 14.01 -25.10
CA SER A 410 -9.45 12.82 -25.30
C SER A 410 -8.46 12.65 -24.15
N GLY A 411 -8.65 11.60 -23.34
CA GLY A 411 -7.81 11.29 -22.19
C GLY A 411 -8.57 10.47 -21.15
N GLU A 412 -7.85 9.97 -20.14
CA GLU A 412 -8.42 9.15 -19.07
C GLU A 412 -8.15 9.80 -17.71
N ALA A 413 -9.19 10.15 -16.95
CA ALA A 413 -9.06 10.69 -15.60
C ALA A 413 -9.61 9.72 -14.54
N THR A 414 -9.06 9.78 -13.34
CA THR A 414 -9.63 9.11 -12.17
C THR A 414 -10.19 10.11 -11.18
N VAL A 415 -11.47 9.95 -10.88
CA VAL A 415 -12.18 10.69 -9.84
C VAL A 415 -12.26 9.82 -8.61
N LYS A 416 -11.68 10.31 -7.52
CA LYS A 416 -11.76 9.68 -6.20
C LYS A 416 -12.48 10.60 -5.24
N MET A 417 -13.64 10.16 -4.77
CA MET A 417 -14.38 10.78 -3.69
C MET A 417 -13.99 10.08 -2.39
N VAL A 418 -13.47 10.82 -1.41
CA VAL A 418 -13.13 10.33 -0.07
C VAL A 418 -14.01 11.05 0.94
N SER A 419 -14.90 10.31 1.58
CA SER A 419 -15.70 10.80 2.69
C SER A 419 -15.01 10.46 4.02
N LEU A 420 -14.74 11.49 4.79
CA LEU A 420 -14.14 11.46 6.12
C LEU A 420 -15.24 11.64 7.16
N TYR A 421 -15.38 10.67 8.05
CA TYR A 421 -16.34 10.73 9.14
C TYR A 421 -15.82 9.94 10.35
N TYR A 422 -16.33 10.27 11.53
CA TYR A 422 -16.07 9.47 12.72
C TYR A 422 -17.14 8.40 12.84
N ALA A 423 -16.71 7.15 12.99
CA ALA A 423 -17.59 6.03 13.25
C ALA A 423 -17.25 5.41 14.61
N LEU A 424 -18.28 4.90 15.30
CA LEU A 424 -18.05 4.05 16.45
C LEU A 424 -17.34 2.77 15.99
N PRO A 425 -16.28 2.32 16.69
CA PRO A 425 -15.54 1.13 16.31
C PRO A 425 -16.46 -0.08 16.33
N LYS A 426 -16.91 -0.51 15.15
CA LYS A 426 -17.46 -1.83 14.96
C LYS A 426 -16.31 -2.82 15.13
N GLN A 427 -16.48 -3.79 16.02
CA GLN A 427 -15.78 -5.05 15.85
C GLN A 427 -16.27 -5.60 14.51
N LYS A 428 -15.50 -5.39 13.44
CA LYS A 428 -15.36 -6.52 12.53
C LYS A 428 -14.76 -7.60 13.40
N GLU A 429 -15.44 -8.73 13.54
CA GLU A 429 -14.76 -9.98 13.88
C GLU A 429 -13.45 -9.97 13.09
N SER A 430 -12.33 -10.10 13.78
CA SER A 430 -11.06 -9.94 13.10
C SER A 430 -10.99 -10.96 11.97
N ASP A 431 -10.93 -10.48 10.73
CA ASP A 431 -10.63 -11.31 9.56
C ASP A 431 -9.14 -11.67 9.57
N CYS A 432 -8.64 -12.17 10.72
CA CYS A 432 -7.35 -12.83 10.87
C CYS A 432 -7.39 -14.20 10.17
N GLN A 433 -7.68 -14.14 8.87
CA GLN A 433 -7.83 -15.25 7.95
C GLN A 433 -6.44 -15.85 7.66
N LYS A 434 -5.45 -14.98 7.41
CA LYS A 434 -4.08 -15.35 7.03
C LYS A 434 -3.05 -15.33 8.14
N PHE A 435 -3.32 -14.66 9.26
CA PHE A 435 -2.38 -14.58 10.38
C PHE A 435 -3.08 -14.95 11.69
N ASN A 436 -2.36 -15.62 12.57
CA ASN A 436 -2.71 -15.75 13.98
C ASN A 436 -1.82 -14.77 14.76
N LEU A 437 -2.44 -13.75 15.35
CA LEU A 437 -1.78 -12.68 16.07
C LEU A 437 -2.25 -12.67 17.53
N SER A 438 -1.31 -12.72 18.46
CA SER A 438 -1.54 -12.59 19.90
C SER A 438 -0.67 -11.47 20.46
N VAL A 439 -1.28 -10.59 21.26
CA VAL A 439 -0.60 -9.41 21.84
C VAL A 439 -0.88 -9.38 23.33
N GLN A 440 0.18 -9.29 24.12
CA GLN A 440 0.13 -9.24 25.58
C GLN A 440 1.01 -8.12 26.12
N LEU A 441 0.47 -7.37 27.07
CA LEU A 441 1.21 -6.33 27.78
C LEU A 441 1.48 -6.79 29.22
N ILE A 442 2.73 -7.11 29.52
CA ILE A 442 3.14 -7.70 30.79
C ILE A 442 3.83 -6.63 31.65
N PRO A 443 3.37 -6.37 32.89
CA PRO A 443 4.04 -5.41 33.77
C PRO A 443 5.43 -5.92 34.19
N GLU A 444 6.47 -5.09 34.08
CA GLU A 444 7.83 -5.43 34.52
C GLU A 444 8.24 -4.62 35.76
N LYS A 445 8.03 -3.30 35.72
CA LYS A 445 8.27 -2.42 36.86
C LYS A 445 7.20 -1.34 36.92
N ILE A 446 6.47 -1.30 38.02
CA ILE A 446 5.46 -0.28 38.29
C ILE A 446 5.95 0.50 39.51
N ASP A 447 6.43 1.71 39.28
CA ASP A 447 6.86 2.67 40.30
C ASP A 447 5.94 3.90 40.21
N GLU A 448 5.85 4.73 41.27
CA GLU A 448 4.97 5.91 41.29
C GLU A 448 5.26 6.89 40.13
N ASP A 449 6.51 6.92 39.67
CA ASP A 449 6.98 7.81 38.60
C ASP A 449 7.27 7.14 37.26
N LYS A 450 7.40 5.81 37.20
CA LYS A 450 7.74 5.09 35.95
C LYS A 450 7.02 3.75 35.86
N LYS A 451 6.08 3.66 34.91
CA LYS A 451 5.47 2.39 34.50
C LYS A 451 6.21 1.82 33.28
N ILE A 452 6.79 0.63 33.43
CA ILE A 452 7.50 -0.12 32.39
C ILE A 452 6.76 -1.43 32.16
N TYR A 453 6.40 -1.68 30.91
CA TYR A 453 5.76 -2.92 30.48
C TYR A 453 6.60 -3.62 29.41
N LYS A 454 6.53 -4.94 29.35
CA LYS A 454 7.00 -5.75 28.22
C LYS A 454 5.83 -6.00 27.29
N LEU A 455 5.96 -5.54 26.06
CA LEU A 455 5.02 -5.87 25.00
C LEU A 455 5.49 -7.16 24.32
N ARG A 456 4.70 -8.22 24.43
CA ARG A 456 4.93 -9.53 23.81
C ARG A 456 3.95 -9.71 22.67
N ILE A 457 4.48 -9.96 21.48
CA ILE A 457 3.73 -10.15 20.25
C ILE A 457 4.11 -11.51 19.68
N GLU A 458 3.13 -12.36 19.46
CA GLU A 458 3.30 -13.66 18.81
C GLU A 458 2.55 -13.64 17.48
N VAL A 459 3.25 -14.02 16.41
CA VAL A 459 2.70 -14.05 15.06
C VAL A 459 2.97 -15.40 14.39
N LEU A 460 1.95 -15.95 13.73
CA LEU A 460 2.03 -17.17 12.95
C LEU A 460 1.25 -16.99 11.65
N TYR A 461 1.80 -17.43 10.52
CA TYR A 461 1.10 -17.41 9.25
C TYR A 461 0.18 -18.63 9.12
N LYS A 462 -1.09 -18.42 8.77
CA LYS A 462 -2.13 -19.46 8.66
C LYS A 462 -2.19 -19.97 7.22
N ASP A 463 -1.21 -20.78 6.86
CA ASP A 463 -1.07 -21.41 5.54
C ASP A 463 -0.44 -22.81 5.72
N ASN A 464 -0.78 -23.76 4.86
CA ASN A 464 -0.34 -25.14 4.98
C ASN A 464 0.89 -25.47 4.10
N GLU A 465 1.23 -24.62 3.15
CA GLU A 465 2.23 -24.92 2.11
C GLU A 465 3.43 -23.97 2.12
N ARG A 466 3.24 -22.72 2.57
CA ARG A 466 4.31 -21.70 2.54
C ARG A 466 4.38 -20.82 3.78
N ASN A 467 5.57 -20.28 4.03
CA ASN A 467 5.74 -19.14 4.94
C ASN A 467 5.22 -17.85 4.29
N ALA A 468 4.84 -16.88 5.12
CA ALA A 468 4.63 -15.52 4.63
C ALA A 468 5.96 -14.96 4.13
N THR A 469 5.89 -14.18 3.05
CA THR A 469 7.01 -13.38 2.56
C THR A 469 7.29 -12.20 3.48
N MET A 470 7.99 -11.17 3.01
CA MET A 470 8.28 -9.99 3.82
C MET A 470 6.98 -9.41 4.40
N SER A 471 6.90 -9.34 5.72
CA SER A 471 5.70 -8.94 6.45
C SER A 471 5.98 -7.69 7.28
N ILE A 472 4.98 -6.84 7.41
CA ILE A 472 5.06 -5.61 8.21
C ILE A 472 4.22 -5.80 9.47
N LEU A 473 4.81 -5.44 10.61
CA LEU A 473 4.13 -5.30 11.88
C LEU A 473 4.04 -3.81 12.23
N ASP A 474 2.84 -3.24 12.19
CA ASP A 474 2.58 -1.85 12.57
C ASP A 474 1.99 -1.78 13.98
N ILE A 475 2.75 -1.20 14.90
CA ILE A 475 2.47 -1.14 16.33
C ILE A 475 2.14 0.31 16.70
N GLY A 476 0.88 0.58 17.00
CA GLY A 476 0.48 1.82 17.66
C GLY A 476 0.81 1.77 19.15
N PHE A 477 1.31 2.86 19.73
CA PHE A 477 1.51 2.96 21.18
C PHE A 477 0.30 3.57 21.90
N LEU A 478 0.16 3.22 23.17
CA LEU A 478 -0.72 3.92 24.11
C LEU A 478 -0.22 5.37 24.28
N THR A 479 -1.15 6.30 24.50
CA THR A 479 -0.80 7.72 24.67
C THR A 479 0.21 7.91 25.80
N GLY A 480 1.34 8.56 25.50
CA GLY A 480 2.41 8.81 26.46
C GLY A 480 3.42 7.67 26.62
N PHE A 481 3.33 6.58 25.84
CA PHE A 481 4.30 5.49 25.85
C PHE A 481 5.29 5.56 24.69
N THR A 482 6.52 5.09 24.93
CA THR A 482 7.58 4.97 23.91
C THR A 482 8.33 3.64 24.06
N ALA A 483 8.82 3.08 22.95
CA ALA A 483 9.60 1.84 22.97
C ALA A 483 11.04 2.06 23.44
N ASN A 484 11.61 1.04 24.07
CA ASN A 484 13.02 1.00 24.40
C ASN A 484 13.87 0.70 23.16
N THR A 485 14.67 1.67 22.72
CA THR A 485 15.51 1.53 21.52
C THR A 485 16.60 0.48 21.67
N LYS A 486 17.10 0.21 22.88
CA LYS A 486 18.15 -0.82 23.09
C LYS A 486 17.63 -2.23 22.83
N ASP A 487 16.38 -2.51 23.22
CA ASP A 487 15.76 -3.81 22.98
C ASP A 487 15.49 -4.00 21.48
N LEU A 488 15.03 -2.95 20.79
CA LEU A 488 14.82 -2.98 19.32
C LEU A 488 16.13 -3.11 18.54
N ASP A 489 17.21 -2.46 18.99
CA ASP A 489 18.54 -2.62 18.41
C ASP A 489 19.07 -4.05 18.60
N ALA A 490 18.81 -4.68 19.75
CA ALA A 490 19.19 -6.08 19.98
C ALA A 490 18.43 -7.04 19.04
N LEU A 491 17.12 -6.80 18.81
CA LEU A 491 16.29 -7.59 17.89
C LEU A 491 16.72 -7.45 16.42
N SER A 492 17.26 -6.29 16.02
CA SER A 492 17.62 -5.97 14.63
C SER A 492 19.09 -6.20 14.26
N LYS A 493 20.02 -5.98 15.20
CA LYS A 493 21.48 -6.02 14.96
C LYS A 493 22.16 -7.23 15.61
N GLY A 494 21.44 -8.03 16.41
CA GLY A 494 21.99 -9.19 17.10
C GLY A 494 22.33 -10.37 16.17
N HIS A 495 23.13 -11.33 16.67
CA HIS A 495 23.50 -12.55 15.95
C HIS A 495 22.31 -13.48 15.63
N GLY A 496 21.18 -13.34 16.35
CA GLY A 496 19.92 -14.03 16.12
C GLY A 496 18.81 -13.07 15.71
N ARG A 497 19.07 -12.23 14.68
CA ARG A 497 18.16 -11.19 14.19
C ARG A 497 16.75 -11.74 13.92
N THR A 498 15.76 -11.21 14.64
CA THR A 498 14.33 -11.55 14.47
C THR A 498 13.62 -10.52 13.59
N ILE A 499 14.06 -9.26 13.64
CA ILE A 499 13.49 -8.17 12.83
C ILE A 499 14.53 -7.65 11.84
N SER A 500 14.10 -7.40 10.61
CA SER A 500 14.96 -6.87 9.57
C SER A 500 15.32 -5.42 9.89
N ARG A 501 14.31 -4.58 10.06
CA ARG A 501 14.48 -3.16 10.33
C ARG A 501 13.34 -2.70 11.21
N TYR A 502 13.55 -1.61 11.93
CA TYR A 502 12.46 -0.91 12.60
C TYR A 502 12.50 0.58 12.26
N GLU A 503 11.32 1.20 12.23
CA GLU A 503 11.16 2.64 12.00
C GLU A 503 10.16 3.21 12.99
N MET A 504 10.58 4.25 13.70
CA MET A 504 9.68 5.07 14.52
C MET A 504 9.01 6.09 13.61
N ASN A 505 7.80 5.79 13.18
CA ASN A 505 7.06 6.64 12.26
C ASN A 505 6.30 7.73 13.03
N LYS A 506 6.65 8.99 12.78
CA LYS A 506 5.94 10.18 13.30
C LYS A 506 4.89 10.73 12.32
N VAL A 507 4.87 10.23 11.08
CA VAL A 507 4.16 10.83 9.94
C VAL A 507 2.85 10.09 9.63
N LEU A 508 2.80 8.76 9.79
CA LEU A 508 1.61 7.95 9.47
C LEU A 508 0.61 7.77 10.62
N SER A 509 0.99 8.03 11.87
CA SER A 509 0.12 7.88 13.03
C SER A 509 0.23 9.08 13.97
N GLU A 510 -0.90 9.72 14.26
CA GLU A 510 -0.99 10.84 15.21
C GLU A 510 -0.60 10.45 16.65
N ARG A 511 -0.50 9.16 16.94
CA ARG A 511 -0.23 8.57 18.27
C ARG A 511 1.21 8.08 18.46
N GLY A 512 2.05 8.16 17.42
CA GLY A 512 3.37 7.53 17.38
C GLY A 512 3.24 6.03 17.09
N SER A 513 3.77 5.60 15.95
CA SER A 513 3.74 4.20 15.50
C SER A 513 5.15 3.65 15.34
N LEU A 514 5.36 2.40 15.73
CA LEU A 514 6.57 1.63 15.47
C LEU A 514 6.27 0.61 14.39
N ILE A 515 7.00 0.71 13.27
CA ILE A 515 6.90 -0.23 12.16
C ILE A 515 8.09 -1.19 12.27
N LEU A 516 7.82 -2.49 12.35
CA LEU A 516 8.83 -3.54 12.27
C LEU A 516 8.70 -4.27 10.93
N TYR A 517 9.83 -4.49 10.27
CA TYR A 517 9.92 -5.27 9.05
C TYR A 517 10.42 -6.67 9.39
N LEU A 518 9.70 -7.71 8.97
CA LEU A 518 10.05 -9.12 9.13
C LEU A 518 10.40 -9.70 7.75
N ASP A 519 11.53 -10.41 7.62
CA ASP A 519 11.95 -11.02 6.35
C ASP A 519 10.96 -12.09 5.87
N LYS A 520 10.35 -12.81 6.83
CA LYS A 520 9.33 -13.84 6.65
C LYS A 520 8.55 -14.02 7.94
N VAL A 521 7.38 -14.64 7.88
CA VAL A 521 6.69 -15.18 9.05
C VAL A 521 6.43 -16.67 8.82
N SER A 522 6.90 -17.49 9.75
CA SER A 522 6.72 -18.95 9.68
C SER A 522 5.25 -19.36 9.73
N HIS A 523 4.89 -20.39 8.95
CA HIS A 523 3.58 -21.05 9.02
C HIS A 523 3.54 -22.25 9.98
N THR A 524 4.69 -22.69 10.48
CA THR A 524 4.81 -23.89 11.33
C THR A 524 5.07 -23.59 12.80
N ARG A 525 5.69 -22.44 13.11
CA ARG A 525 6.09 -22.07 14.46
C ARG A 525 5.80 -20.59 14.70
N PRO A 526 5.16 -20.21 15.81
CA PRO A 526 4.95 -18.81 16.13
C PRO A 526 6.28 -18.09 16.31
N GLU A 527 6.41 -16.92 15.70
CA GLU A 527 7.51 -16.00 15.92
C GLU A 527 7.14 -15.05 17.06
N GLU A 528 8.01 -14.98 18.06
CA GLU A 528 7.82 -14.17 19.26
C GLU A 528 8.72 -12.93 19.23
N ILE A 529 8.12 -11.77 19.45
CA ILE A 529 8.81 -10.48 19.50
C ILE A 529 8.48 -9.82 20.84
N ILE A 530 9.52 -9.53 21.63
CA ILE A 530 9.39 -8.91 22.96
C ILE A 530 10.29 -7.71 23.07
N PHE A 531 9.74 -6.57 23.50
CA PHE A 531 10.51 -5.38 23.86
C PHE A 531 9.80 -4.56 24.94
N ARG A 532 10.55 -3.71 25.66
CA ARG A 532 9.99 -2.87 26.72
C ARG A 532 9.41 -1.57 26.18
N VAL A 533 8.28 -1.15 26.74
CA VAL A 533 7.65 0.15 26.54
C VAL A 533 7.62 0.94 27.85
N HIS A 534 7.94 2.23 27.77
CA HIS A 534 8.12 3.13 28.90
C HIS A 534 7.07 4.23 28.86
N GLN A 535 6.40 4.48 29.98
CA GLN A 535 5.53 5.65 30.12
C GLN A 535 6.38 6.92 30.30
N THR A 536 6.31 7.82 29.33
CA THR A 536 6.98 9.14 29.35
C THR A 536 6.06 10.25 29.84
N MET A 537 4.75 10.08 29.71
CA MET A 537 3.73 11.04 30.17
C MET A 537 2.61 10.32 30.93
N LYS A 538 2.23 10.85 32.10
CA LYS A 538 1.07 10.35 32.85
C LYS A 538 -0.21 10.85 32.16
N VAL A 539 -1.11 9.92 31.85
CA VAL A 539 -2.40 10.17 31.18
C VAL A 539 -3.49 9.54 32.04
N GLY A 540 -4.60 10.25 32.26
CA GLY A 540 -5.68 9.81 33.16
C GLY A 540 -6.43 8.59 32.65
N VAL A 541 -6.99 8.67 31.43
CA VAL A 541 -7.68 7.55 30.77
C VAL A 541 -6.86 7.11 29.56
N LEU A 542 -6.28 5.92 29.64
CA LEU A 542 -5.51 5.35 28.54
C LEU A 542 -6.47 4.73 27.52
N GLN A 543 -6.40 5.21 26.28
CA GLN A 543 -7.11 4.54 25.18
C GLN A 543 -6.35 3.28 24.76
N PRO A 544 -7.05 2.19 24.38
CA PRO A 544 -6.41 1.01 23.80
C PRO A 544 -5.58 1.35 22.57
N ALA A 545 -4.50 0.60 22.38
CA ALA A 545 -3.65 0.69 21.20
C ALA A 545 -3.73 -0.60 20.38
N ALA A 546 -3.35 -0.52 19.11
CA ALA A 546 -3.50 -1.62 18.15
C ALA A 546 -2.14 -2.06 17.60
N VAL A 547 -2.03 -3.36 17.36
CA VAL A 547 -0.97 -3.99 16.56
C VAL A 547 -1.61 -4.58 15.32
N SER A 548 -1.06 -4.31 14.15
CA SER A 548 -1.51 -4.92 12.91
C SER A 548 -0.38 -5.64 12.18
N VAL A 549 -0.70 -6.75 11.52
CA VAL A 549 0.22 -7.51 10.67
C VAL A 549 -0.37 -7.73 9.28
N TYR A 550 0.47 -7.62 8.25
CA TYR A 550 0.13 -7.88 6.84
C TYR A 550 1.38 -8.23 6.02
N GLU A 551 1.21 -8.94 4.89
CA GLU A 551 2.29 -9.17 3.92
C GLU A 551 2.53 -7.88 3.11
N TYR A 552 3.77 -7.59 2.74
CA TYR A 552 4.13 -6.36 2.01
C TYR A 552 3.44 -6.25 0.64
N TYR A 553 3.26 -7.38 -0.04
CA TYR A 553 2.66 -7.43 -1.38
C TYR A 553 1.14 -7.64 -1.35
N GLU A 554 0.58 -7.97 -0.17
CA GLU A 554 -0.84 -8.29 -0.02
C GLU A 554 -1.38 -7.72 1.31
N HIS A 555 -2.19 -6.66 1.21
CA HIS A 555 -2.59 -5.81 2.32
C HIS A 555 -3.79 -6.34 3.13
N THR A 556 -3.93 -7.65 3.30
CA THR A 556 -4.93 -8.21 4.22
C THR A 556 -4.43 -8.10 5.66
N HIS A 557 -4.98 -7.14 6.41
CA HIS A 557 -4.56 -6.83 7.77
C HIS A 557 -5.22 -7.76 8.81
N CYS A 558 -4.43 -8.29 9.74
CA CYS A 558 -4.91 -8.85 11.00
C CYS A 558 -4.56 -7.87 12.13
N VAL A 559 -5.56 -7.41 12.87
CA VAL A 559 -5.41 -6.36 13.90
C VAL A 559 -5.82 -6.89 15.26
N GLN A 560 -5.01 -6.61 16.27
CA GLN A 560 -5.30 -6.91 17.69
C GLN A 560 -5.07 -5.69 18.56
N PHE A 561 -5.92 -5.51 19.56
CA PHE A 561 -5.83 -4.40 20.51
C PHE A 561 -5.21 -4.85 21.84
N TYR A 562 -4.57 -3.92 22.53
CA TYR A 562 -3.98 -4.17 23.85
C TYR A 562 -4.14 -2.97 24.79
N HIS A 563 -4.26 -3.26 26.08
CA HIS A 563 -4.39 -2.29 27.16
C HIS A 563 -3.85 -2.87 28.48
N PRO A 564 -3.28 -2.07 29.41
CA PRO A 564 -2.70 -2.60 30.65
C PRO A 564 -3.72 -3.24 31.60
N GLU A 565 -4.92 -2.67 31.67
CA GLU A 565 -5.96 -3.07 32.64
C GLU A 565 -7.12 -3.84 31.99
N ARG A 566 -7.17 -3.93 30.65
CA ARG A 566 -8.32 -4.49 29.93
C ARG A 566 -7.87 -5.68 29.07
N LYS A 567 -8.54 -6.82 29.24
CA LYS A 567 -8.27 -8.02 28.42
C LYS A 567 -8.54 -7.70 26.93
N GLY A 568 -7.53 -7.94 26.08
CA GLY A 568 -7.61 -7.72 24.64
C GLY A 568 -7.82 -6.26 24.21
N GLY A 569 -7.55 -5.29 25.10
CA GLY A 569 -7.73 -3.86 24.79
C GLY A 569 -9.15 -3.46 24.43
N GLN A 570 -10.17 -4.21 24.85
CA GLN A 570 -11.56 -3.90 24.56
C GLN A 570 -11.95 -2.54 25.19
N LEU A 571 -12.66 -1.72 24.42
CA LEU A 571 -13.30 -0.52 24.97
C LEU A 571 -14.33 -0.95 26.01
N LEU A 572 -14.48 -0.15 27.07
CA LEU A 572 -15.61 -0.33 27.98
C LEU A 572 -16.88 -0.09 27.16
N LYS A 573 -17.80 -1.05 27.21
CA LYS A 573 -19.07 -1.01 26.49
C LYS A 573 -20.19 -1.30 27.46
N LEU A 574 -21.26 -0.52 27.38
CA LEU A 574 -22.55 -0.91 27.94
C LEU A 574 -23.29 -1.65 26.82
N CYS A 575 -23.55 -2.95 26.97
CA CYS A 575 -24.21 -3.74 25.94
C CYS A 575 -25.64 -4.08 26.36
N ARG A 576 -26.59 -3.92 25.44
CA ARG A 576 -27.99 -4.31 25.57
C ARG A 576 -28.31 -5.26 24.41
N GLY A 577 -28.23 -6.57 24.65
CA GLY A 577 -28.24 -7.54 23.57
C GLY A 577 -27.11 -7.26 22.57
N ASP A 578 -27.47 -7.03 21.30
CA ASP A 578 -26.51 -6.74 20.21
C ASP A 578 -26.12 -5.25 20.09
N GLU A 579 -26.77 -4.35 20.84
CA GLU A 579 -26.54 -2.90 20.77
C GLU A 579 -25.63 -2.45 21.93
N CYS A 580 -24.39 -2.07 21.60
CA CYS A 580 -23.41 -1.62 22.59
C CYS A 580 -23.06 -0.14 22.43
N THR A 581 -23.13 0.63 23.51
CA THR A 581 -22.67 2.03 23.57
C THR A 581 -21.27 2.12 24.17
N CYS A 582 -20.48 3.10 23.72
CA CYS A 582 -19.14 3.37 24.24
C CYS A 582 -19.23 3.98 25.65
N ALA A 583 -18.47 3.41 26.59
CA ALA A 583 -18.62 3.66 28.02
C ALA A 583 -17.30 4.08 28.68
N GLU A 584 -16.67 5.11 28.13
CA GLU A 584 -15.43 5.71 28.69
C GLU A 584 -15.73 6.84 29.69
N GLU A 585 -16.98 6.98 30.14
CA GLU A 585 -17.37 7.97 31.15
C GLU A 585 -16.89 7.59 32.55
N ASN A 586 -16.69 8.60 33.41
CA ASN A 586 -16.39 8.35 34.82
C ASN A 586 -17.59 7.69 35.53
N CYS A 587 -17.31 6.82 36.50
CA CYS A 587 -18.33 6.23 37.36
C CYS A 587 -19.08 7.29 38.18
N SER A 588 -20.40 7.11 38.35
CA SER A 588 -21.10 7.80 39.44
C SER A 588 -20.57 7.28 40.79
N MET A 589 -20.32 8.19 41.72
CA MET A 589 -19.94 7.84 43.09
C MET A 589 -21.12 8.06 44.02
N GLN A 590 -21.42 7.07 44.84
CA GLN A 590 -22.39 7.22 45.91
C GLN A 590 -21.90 8.31 46.88
N LYS A 591 -22.74 9.33 47.09
CA LYS A 591 -22.43 10.40 48.02
C LYS A 591 -22.58 9.91 49.46
N LYS A 592 -21.46 9.82 50.16
CA LYS A 592 -21.37 9.46 51.59
C LYS A 592 -21.04 10.66 52.50
N GLU A 593 -20.86 11.84 51.91
CA GLU A 593 -20.57 13.08 52.63
C GLU A 593 -21.83 13.71 53.24
N LYS A 594 -21.67 14.61 54.23
CA LYS A 594 -22.78 15.37 54.81
C LYS A 594 -23.27 16.44 53.84
N ILE A 595 -24.30 16.13 53.07
CA ILE A 595 -24.92 17.04 52.09
C ILE A 595 -26.04 17.86 52.74
N SER A 596 -26.09 19.17 52.45
CA SER A 596 -27.16 20.06 52.92
C SER A 596 -28.40 19.99 52.00
N ASN A 597 -29.57 20.37 52.53
CA ASN A 597 -30.81 20.41 51.75
C ASN A 597 -30.71 21.37 50.57
N ASP A 598 -30.10 22.54 50.76
CA ASP A 598 -29.90 23.53 49.69
C ASP A 598 -29.12 22.94 48.50
N GLN A 599 -28.12 22.09 48.77
CA GLN A 599 -27.35 21.41 47.73
C GLN A 599 -28.20 20.36 46.98
N ARG A 600 -29.04 19.60 47.69
CA ARG A 600 -29.96 18.63 47.06
C ARG A 600 -30.99 19.33 46.18
N THR A 601 -31.61 20.40 46.67
CA THR A 601 -32.61 21.18 45.93
C THR A 601 -31.98 21.89 44.72
N ALA A 602 -30.82 22.54 44.90
CA ALA A 602 -30.11 23.18 43.79
C ALA A 602 -29.73 22.18 42.69
N LYS A 603 -29.31 20.95 43.07
CA LYS A 603 -29.00 19.89 42.11
C LYS A 603 -30.27 19.40 41.40
N ALA A 604 -31.36 19.16 42.13
CA ALA A 604 -32.63 18.72 41.57
C ALA A 604 -33.26 19.75 40.60
N CYS A 605 -33.00 21.04 40.80
CA CYS A 605 -33.42 22.14 39.93
C CYS A 605 -32.41 22.53 38.85
N GLU A 606 -31.29 21.81 38.74
CA GLU A 606 -30.24 22.14 37.79
C GLU A 606 -30.74 22.04 36.34
N SER A 607 -30.65 23.15 35.62
CA SER A 607 -31.06 23.30 34.22
C SER A 607 -30.06 24.13 33.44
N THR A 608 -28.78 23.80 33.57
CA THR A 608 -27.70 24.50 32.84
C THR A 608 -27.57 23.96 31.42
N GLN A 609 -26.87 24.70 30.57
CA GLN A 609 -26.61 24.29 29.17
C GLN A 609 -25.77 23.00 29.05
N THR A 610 -25.10 22.59 30.14
CA THR A 610 -24.20 21.42 30.19
C THR A 610 -24.70 20.28 31.08
N SER A 611 -25.68 20.52 31.96
CA SER A 611 -26.19 19.55 32.93
C SER A 611 -27.63 19.88 33.30
N LYS A 612 -28.53 18.90 33.14
CA LYS A 612 -29.96 19.02 33.38
C LYS A 612 -30.46 17.81 34.16
N ILE A 613 -31.07 18.03 35.32
CA ILE A 613 -31.74 16.97 36.07
C ILE A 613 -33.22 16.94 35.68
N ASP A 614 -33.63 15.87 35.00
CA ASP A 614 -35.00 15.71 34.50
C ASP A 614 -35.88 14.93 35.47
N PHE A 615 -35.30 13.99 36.22
CA PHE A 615 -36.05 13.16 37.16
C PHE A 615 -35.38 13.07 38.53
N VAL A 616 -36.21 12.89 39.56
CA VAL A 616 -35.79 12.69 40.94
C VAL A 616 -36.70 11.64 41.56
N TYR A 617 -36.12 10.50 41.94
CA TYR A 617 -36.86 9.34 42.41
C TYR A 617 -36.27 8.79 43.71
N LYS A 618 -37.17 8.34 44.60
CA LYS A 618 -36.80 7.48 45.73
C LYS A 618 -36.97 6.03 45.29
N MET A 619 -35.90 5.25 45.34
CA MET A 619 -35.88 3.88 44.83
C MET A 619 -35.39 2.87 45.85
N LYS A 620 -35.78 1.61 45.68
CA LYS A 620 -35.26 0.47 46.43
C LYS A 620 -34.64 -0.54 45.49
N LEU A 621 -33.41 -0.97 45.78
CA LEU A 621 -32.77 -2.04 45.00
C LEU A 621 -33.38 -3.39 45.39
N GLU A 622 -33.96 -4.12 44.44
CA GLU A 622 -34.56 -5.45 44.68
C GLU A 622 -33.67 -6.60 44.22
N VAL A 623 -33.05 -6.46 43.04
CA VAL A 623 -32.20 -7.50 42.45
C VAL A 623 -30.93 -6.84 41.89
N PHE A 624 -29.81 -7.51 42.09
CA PHE A 624 -28.52 -7.16 41.49
C PHE A 624 -27.98 -8.39 40.75
N GLU A 625 -27.67 -8.25 39.47
CA GLU A 625 -27.11 -9.29 38.62
C GLU A 625 -25.74 -8.84 38.13
N GLU A 626 -24.75 -9.69 38.41
CA GLU A 626 -23.36 -9.47 38.03
C GLU A 626 -23.10 -10.05 36.64
N GLU A 627 -22.68 -9.24 35.68
CA GLU A 627 -22.27 -9.72 34.36
C GLU A 627 -20.84 -9.31 33.99
N LEU A 628 -20.34 -9.89 32.90
CA LEU A 628 -18.99 -9.68 32.39
C LEU A 628 -18.79 -8.28 31.75
N SER A 629 -19.86 -7.68 31.23
CA SER A 629 -19.81 -6.40 30.51
C SER A 629 -20.66 -5.30 31.15
N THR A 630 -21.82 -5.63 31.71
CA THR A 630 -22.76 -4.64 32.23
C THR A 630 -23.47 -5.19 33.46
N ASP A 631 -23.34 -4.50 34.58
CA ASP A 631 -24.06 -4.86 35.79
C ASP A 631 -25.50 -4.37 35.74
N ILE A 632 -26.42 -5.19 36.23
CA ILE A 632 -27.85 -4.93 36.16
C ILE A 632 -28.41 -4.75 37.57
N TYR A 633 -28.97 -3.58 37.83
CA TYR A 633 -29.61 -3.21 39.10
C TYR A 633 -31.12 -3.03 38.87
N THR A 634 -31.92 -3.97 39.33
CA THR A 634 -33.39 -3.85 39.23
C THR A 634 -33.92 -3.12 40.45
N MET A 635 -34.40 -1.89 40.24
CA MET A 635 -34.88 -0.99 41.28
C MET A 635 -36.39 -0.76 41.21
N ARG A 636 -37.05 -0.69 42.36
CA ARG A 636 -38.46 -0.29 42.49
C ARG A 636 -38.58 1.19 42.83
N VAL A 637 -39.37 1.94 42.08
CA VAL A 637 -39.65 3.35 42.36
C VAL A 637 -40.70 3.46 43.47
N LEU A 638 -40.31 3.96 44.63
CA LEU A 638 -41.18 4.11 45.81
C LEU A 638 -41.88 5.48 45.85
N ALA A 639 -41.19 6.54 45.41
CA ALA A 639 -41.77 7.88 45.33
C ALA A 639 -41.18 8.66 44.15
N VAL A 640 -42.00 9.53 43.57
CA VAL A 640 -41.63 10.42 42.47
C VAL A 640 -41.66 11.84 42.99
N ILE A 641 -40.49 12.47 43.09
CA ILE A 641 -40.34 13.86 43.56
C ILE A 641 -40.38 14.81 42.36
N LYS A 642 -39.70 14.43 41.28
CA LYS A 642 -39.73 15.11 39.97
C LYS A 642 -39.90 14.06 38.89
N GLU A 643 -41.02 14.14 38.16
CA GLU A 643 -41.28 13.24 37.05
C GLU A 643 -40.54 13.71 35.79
N GLY A 644 -39.81 12.79 35.14
CA GLY A 644 -39.12 13.07 33.88
C GLY A 644 -40.04 12.97 32.67
N THR A 645 -39.61 13.52 31.54
CA THR A 645 -40.38 13.51 30.28
C THR A 645 -40.34 12.19 29.52
N SER A 646 -39.35 11.34 29.78
CA SER A 646 -39.10 10.12 28.99
C SER A 646 -39.74 8.85 29.58
N ASP A 647 -40.00 8.81 30.88
CA ASP A 647 -40.64 7.66 31.55
C ASP A 647 -41.87 8.12 32.35
N VAL A 648 -43.05 7.86 31.79
CA VAL A 648 -44.34 8.36 32.32
C VAL A 648 -44.95 7.34 33.29
N GLY A 649 -45.34 7.82 34.47
CA GLY A 649 -45.92 7.02 35.55
C GLY A 649 -45.00 5.91 36.08
N PRO A 650 -43.79 6.24 36.59
CA PRO A 650 -42.83 5.25 37.08
C PRO A 650 -43.17 4.68 38.46
N LEU A 651 -44.11 5.29 39.20
CA LEU A 651 -44.44 4.92 40.57
C LEU A 651 -44.82 3.44 40.72
N ASN A 652 -44.24 2.77 41.73
CA ASN A 652 -44.39 1.34 42.05
C ASN A 652 -43.93 0.34 40.97
N LYS A 653 -43.40 0.81 39.84
CA LYS A 653 -42.86 -0.06 38.79
C LYS A 653 -41.39 -0.42 39.05
N LEU A 654 -40.97 -1.54 38.48
CA LEU A 654 -39.58 -1.93 38.41
C LEU A 654 -38.91 -1.25 37.21
N ARG A 655 -37.67 -0.81 37.42
CA ARG A 655 -36.80 -0.17 36.44
C ARG A 655 -35.42 -0.79 36.52
N THR A 656 -34.84 -0.99 35.35
CA THR A 656 -33.52 -1.60 35.21
C THR A 656 -32.50 -0.48 35.09
N PHE A 657 -31.51 -0.50 35.98
CA PHE A 657 -30.36 0.40 35.96
C PHE A 657 -29.14 -0.39 35.52
N LEU A 658 -28.43 0.12 34.53
CA LEU A 658 -27.24 -0.48 33.96
C LEU A 658 -26.02 0.30 34.44
N SER A 659 -25.00 -0.42 34.87
CA SER A 659 -23.73 0.16 35.33
C SER A 659 -22.54 -0.65 34.82
N TYR A 660 -21.36 -0.08 34.97
CA TYR A 660 -20.12 -0.74 34.59
C TYR A 660 -19.55 -1.58 35.74
N PRO A 661 -19.00 -2.77 35.46
CA PRO A 661 -18.35 -3.61 36.46
C PRO A 661 -17.24 -2.93 37.26
N HIS A 662 -16.50 -2.00 36.64
CA HIS A 662 -15.44 -1.24 37.32
C HIS A 662 -16.00 -0.16 38.28
N CYS A 663 -17.29 0.17 38.20
CA CYS A 663 -17.95 1.15 39.07
C CYS A 663 -18.57 0.53 40.33
N ARG A 664 -18.54 -0.80 40.50
CA ARG A 664 -19.14 -1.50 41.65
C ARG A 664 -18.71 -0.93 43.00
N GLU A 665 -17.39 -0.76 43.17
CA GLU A 665 -16.82 -0.20 44.41
C GLU A 665 -17.22 1.26 44.65
N SER A 666 -17.36 2.04 43.57
CA SER A 666 -17.73 3.46 43.65
C SER A 666 -19.22 3.68 43.94
N LEU A 667 -20.07 2.76 43.47
CA LEU A 667 -21.52 2.81 43.63
C LEU A 667 -22.00 2.22 44.96
N ASP A 668 -21.38 1.14 45.43
CA ASP A 668 -21.66 0.50 46.73
C ASP A 668 -23.18 0.35 47.04
N LEU A 669 -23.94 -0.08 46.03
CA LEU A 669 -25.38 -0.30 46.12
C LEU A 669 -25.68 -1.67 46.73
N GLY A 670 -26.44 -1.70 47.82
CA GLY A 670 -26.82 -2.92 48.53
C GLY A 670 -28.25 -3.35 48.24
N VAL A 671 -28.47 -4.64 48.02
CA VAL A 671 -29.81 -5.21 47.81
C VAL A 671 -30.68 -5.00 49.05
N GLY A 672 -31.92 -4.56 48.86
CA GLY A 672 -32.89 -4.27 49.93
C GLY A 672 -32.79 -2.84 50.50
N LYS A 673 -31.76 -2.07 50.15
CA LYS A 673 -31.56 -0.68 50.59
C LYS A 673 -32.29 0.32 49.70
N THR A 674 -32.56 1.50 50.26
CA THR A 674 -33.21 2.62 49.58
C THR A 674 -32.23 3.73 49.22
N TYR A 675 -32.43 4.36 48.07
CA TYR A 675 -31.54 5.37 47.50
C TYR A 675 -32.35 6.52 46.89
N LEU A 676 -31.80 7.73 46.99
CA LEU A 676 -32.24 8.90 46.24
C LEU A 676 -31.42 8.95 44.94
N ILE A 677 -32.11 8.90 43.80
CA ILE A 677 -31.47 8.93 42.48
C ILE A 677 -32.00 10.13 41.69
N MET A 678 -31.07 10.94 41.19
CA MET A 678 -31.38 12.07 40.28
C MET A 678 -30.58 11.91 38.99
N GLY A 679 -31.23 12.12 37.85
CA GLY A 679 -30.58 11.93 36.56
C GLY A 679 -31.23 12.72 35.43
N THR A 680 -30.68 12.54 34.23
CA THR A 680 -31.15 13.19 33.00
C THR A 680 -31.93 12.20 32.12
N SER A 681 -32.87 12.75 31.35
CA SER A 681 -33.64 12.02 30.34
C SER A 681 -32.78 11.41 29.23
N VAL A 682 -31.57 11.95 28.99
CA VAL A 682 -30.61 11.42 28.00
C VAL A 682 -30.09 10.03 28.38
N ASP A 683 -30.05 9.73 29.68
CA ASP A 683 -29.55 8.46 30.20
C ASP A 683 -30.67 7.39 30.27
N ILE A 684 -31.91 7.76 29.90
CA ILE A 684 -33.08 6.87 29.86
C ILE A 684 -33.26 6.36 28.43
N HIS A 685 -33.34 5.04 28.31
CA HIS A 685 -33.56 4.36 27.04
C HIS A 685 -34.79 3.48 27.16
N ARG A 686 -35.55 3.38 26.08
CA ARG A 686 -36.76 2.57 26.05
C ARG A 686 -36.43 1.21 25.46
N ASP A 687 -36.67 0.15 26.22
CA ASP A 687 -36.66 -1.22 25.72
C ASP A 687 -37.97 -1.45 24.95
N GLU A 688 -37.87 -1.58 23.62
CA GLU A 688 -39.03 -1.75 22.75
C GLU A 688 -39.68 -3.13 22.88
N GLU A 689 -38.93 -4.17 23.27
CA GLU A 689 -39.46 -5.54 23.43
C GLU A 689 -40.31 -5.68 24.70
N HIS A 690 -39.85 -5.10 25.81
CA HIS A 690 -40.53 -5.22 27.12
C HIS A 690 -41.38 -4.00 27.48
N GLN A 691 -41.37 -2.94 26.66
CA GLN A 691 -41.98 -1.64 26.94
C GLN A 691 -41.54 -1.01 28.28
N THR A 692 -40.34 -1.35 28.75
CA THR A 692 -39.76 -0.85 30.01
C THR A 692 -38.67 0.18 29.77
N SER A 693 -38.58 1.16 30.65
CA SER A 693 -37.50 2.16 30.61
C SER A 693 -36.27 1.63 31.34
N GLN A 694 -35.12 1.63 30.66
CA GLN A 694 -33.80 1.28 31.19
C GLN A 694 -32.98 2.57 31.43
N TYR A 695 -32.25 2.61 32.53
CA TYR A 695 -31.47 3.77 32.97
C TYR A 695 -29.99 3.44 32.96
N VAL A 696 -29.13 4.38 32.58
CA VAL A 696 -27.67 4.22 32.68
C VAL A 696 -27.14 5.04 33.86
N LEU A 697 -26.38 4.40 34.75
CA LEU A 697 -25.67 5.09 35.84
C LEU A 697 -24.37 5.72 35.32
N GLY A 698 -24.48 6.89 34.68
CA GLY A 698 -23.34 7.68 34.16
C GLY A 698 -22.80 8.71 35.16
N GLU A 699 -21.70 9.41 34.82
CA GLU A 699 -21.00 10.39 35.69
C GLU A 699 -21.95 11.45 36.31
N ARG A 700 -23.01 11.80 35.57
CA ARG A 700 -23.96 12.86 35.94
C ARG A 700 -25.05 12.39 36.91
N THR A 701 -25.13 11.09 37.19
CA THR A 701 -26.16 10.52 38.06
C THR A 701 -25.83 10.82 39.52
N TRP A 702 -26.77 11.44 40.23
CA TRP A 702 -26.67 11.63 41.66
C TRP A 702 -27.23 10.41 42.39
N ILE A 703 -26.45 9.83 43.30
CA ILE A 703 -26.86 8.67 44.10
C ILE A 703 -26.52 8.95 45.56
N GLU A 704 -27.52 8.91 46.43
CA GLU A 704 -27.38 9.11 47.87
C GLU A 704 -28.15 8.03 48.62
N TYR A 705 -27.55 7.47 49.68
CA TYR A 705 -28.24 6.48 50.51
C TYR A 705 -29.41 7.12 51.25
N TRP A 706 -30.59 6.50 51.16
CA TRP A 706 -31.75 6.90 51.93
C TRP A 706 -31.91 5.93 53.11
N PRO A 707 -31.58 6.35 54.36
CA PRO A 707 -31.62 5.47 55.52
C PRO A 707 -33.02 4.97 55.84
N THR A 708 -33.12 3.79 56.45
CA THR A 708 -34.40 3.23 56.89
C THR A 708 -34.98 3.99 58.08
N VAL A 709 -36.29 3.86 58.34
CA VAL A 709 -36.97 4.54 59.48
C VAL A 709 -36.31 4.23 60.83
N ALA A 710 -35.77 3.01 61.00
CA ALA A 710 -35.03 2.61 62.19
C ALA A 710 -33.65 3.30 62.27
N GLU A 711 -32.92 3.40 61.16
CA GLU A 711 -31.63 4.09 61.09
C GLU A 711 -31.77 5.61 61.29
N CYS A 712 -32.88 6.20 60.85
CA CYS A 712 -33.19 7.63 61.06
C CYS A 712 -33.35 8.02 62.54
N GLN A 713 -33.50 7.05 63.46
CA GLN A 713 -33.52 7.31 64.90
C GLN A 713 -32.12 7.55 65.47
N ALA A 714 -31.06 7.16 64.77
CA ALA A 714 -29.68 7.42 65.16
C ALA A 714 -29.28 8.86 64.82
N ASP A 715 -28.53 9.51 65.71
CA ASP A 715 -28.07 10.90 65.54
C ASP A 715 -27.23 11.12 64.28
N GLU A 716 -26.61 10.05 63.76
CA GLU A 716 -25.82 10.08 62.53
C GLU A 716 -26.67 10.30 61.26
N HIS A 717 -27.83 9.62 61.17
CA HIS A 717 -28.68 9.63 59.96
C HIS A 717 -29.87 10.59 60.06
N ARG A 718 -30.22 11.02 61.28
CA ARG A 718 -31.35 11.94 61.54
C ARG A 718 -31.34 13.21 60.69
N PRO A 719 -30.20 13.91 60.47
CA PRO A 719 -30.17 15.12 59.62
C PRO A 719 -30.46 14.82 58.15
N THR A 720 -29.97 13.68 57.64
CA THR A 720 -30.19 13.25 56.26
C THR A 720 -31.65 12.86 56.05
N CYS A 721 -32.26 12.14 56.99
CA CYS A 721 -33.67 11.72 56.88
C CYS A 721 -34.62 12.91 56.90
N LEU A 722 -34.46 13.83 57.86
CA LEU A 722 -35.27 15.06 57.92
C LEU A 722 -35.12 15.87 56.64
N GLY A 723 -33.89 16.02 56.16
CA GLY A 723 -33.62 16.79 54.96
C GLY A 723 -34.18 16.20 53.66
N MET A 724 -34.20 14.86 53.57
CA MET A 724 -34.82 14.17 52.44
C MET A 724 -36.35 14.17 52.52
N GLU A 725 -36.94 14.13 53.73
CA GLU A 725 -38.38 14.28 53.93
C GLU A 725 -38.86 15.70 53.60
N ASP A 726 -38.15 16.74 54.06
CA ASP A 726 -38.41 18.14 53.71
C ASP A 726 -38.39 18.35 52.19
N MET A 727 -37.40 17.76 51.50
CA MET A 727 -37.30 17.83 50.04
C MET A 727 -38.49 17.16 49.32
N VAL A 728 -39.11 16.12 49.90
CA VAL A 728 -40.31 15.49 49.31
C VAL A 728 -41.54 16.37 49.49
N HIS A 729 -41.63 17.11 50.60
CA HIS A 729 -42.79 17.93 50.95
C HIS A 729 -42.76 19.32 50.30
N ASP A 730 -41.60 19.97 50.24
CA ASP A 730 -41.43 21.36 49.79
C ASP A 730 -40.69 21.47 48.43
N PHE A 731 -40.81 20.46 47.58
CA PHE A 731 -40.13 20.47 46.28
C PHE A 731 -40.69 21.56 45.34
N GLY A 732 -39.86 22.56 45.03
CA GLY A 732 -40.17 23.61 44.07
C GLY A 732 -38.91 24.08 43.32
N CYS A 733 -38.96 23.96 41.99
CA CYS A 733 -38.14 24.68 41.04
C CYS A 733 -39.10 25.59 40.25
#